data_AF-A0A9X3MMR4-F1
#
_entry.id   AF-A0A9X3MMR4-F1
#
_cell.length_a   1.000
_cell.length_b   1.000
_cell.length_c   1.000
_cell.angle_alpha   90.00
_cell.angle_beta   90.00
_cell.angle_gamma   90.00
#
_symmetry.space_group_name_H-M   'P 1'
#
loop_
_entity.id
_entity.type
_entity.pdbx_description
1 polymer ?
#
loop_
_entity_poly.entity_id
_entity_poly.type
_entity_poly.pdbx_seq_one_letter_code
_entity_poly.pdbx_strand_id
1 'polypeptide(L)'
;MGRRGTQTLVCAAVAALSLFAPAVASAAPDDTYSGSEMWLHYVPVSDPALLAQYKASATTIVVDNADQNKVFRATANLRMETGSAEKLEETSLQAARDELVRGLGGLLGQTVPVQAGSSAGGVPDGAIIVGTRASSDAVSQAFSAADVNAVGDEGYLIRTVGKTTVIAGKTEIGALYGTFGFLRLLQTQKPIASLNISTSPKIKNRHLDNWEGTRLYAGNNAAGTGGLNGENGTIFNFAATGASATRNLPVILDRYIVVARALASLGINGFEINLVNANNVYLTSAYIAQEAALADALRPYGVKISLAINYTAPTDTRFAPDVLTNQQLDPHSAAFRGWWTRKAQQLQAAIPDFMGFTVKANSEGQPGPQDFGYDHGDGANGIASAVSALGMKVFWRTFVYNADVDNDRLKRAYLEFNYIDDEPQPDGTKGRFEDNVFLQTKNGPLDFQGREPIHPMLGRMENTNQALELQVTQEYTGQNKMLTFLAPMWEEALKSDTYATNAPADKRLVGNIVDGSAQGHKDTAIVGVANLGNADNLTGNHFSQANLYAFGRQAWDWTLKSDDIAREWVRMTWTNDAHAVDTIVQMMMGSREALVSYQTPLGVAHQFRSSDHYGPNPSEWVTQDDFSPVYYNKADSAGLGFDRSPTGSNFVAQYFPTLEQRYGNIATTPENLLGWFHHVPWGYRMNDGRTFWDELVYRYQMGVEYVTWMRETWDTLQPYIGTRRFGEVKSKLATHEADAATWRDTLIGYWQEFSQREVPVDGGPLSAKIVVGGKELGGFNLSAAAYSIPVAAGASPAITAVKTADPATHAEIVTQATTVPGQAVVKVTKDDFFGPIVKNYVFNLVPDTTLAGLRVNGTSLSLKPQVLSYNAVLPKGVTTIAKVEATAADPAATVVVEPATAIDGQAKVTVTNGAASTVYTVNLDVANTGSDEFTGAGLGSQWHLVRPDDSRWRVAGGSLVITAQNGDLQGTANTAKNLALQDVNGDWVTDSKLVFSRPLANNNEQGGIIAYANDNNYVKLAWEMSASTQPINRLRVVVIREQNGTATTLQVTGADAQRIVGANGAIWLRLAKSGGTYKAYYSTDGSVYRFMGSTTLNVEATQAGVVAFNRGGTSTDLDVAFDHFRIASVGDPVPVATMADGAVNATVPATLALTLGTPASFGPFTAGVAKDYTASTTADIVSTAGDAALTVSDPGHLTNGTFSLPSPLEVSFSKSAWTAPVSHDAVTIGFKQHIGATDALRTGAYSKTLTFTLSTTTP
;
A
#
# COMPACT_ATOMS: atom_id res chain seq x y z
N MET A 1 23.46 35.96 50.42
CA MET A 1 24.11 35.59 49.14
C MET A 1 23.61 34.20 48.77
N GLY A 2 22.86 34.07 47.68
CA GLY A 2 22.09 32.87 47.39
C GLY A 2 22.53 32.17 46.11
N ARG A 3 22.42 30.84 46.11
CA ARG A 3 21.85 30.00 45.04
C ARG A 3 21.91 28.51 45.43
N ARG A 4 20.93 27.77 44.88
CA ARG A 4 20.75 26.31 44.76
C ARG A 4 19.97 25.59 45.88
N GLY A 5 18.97 24.81 45.45
CA GLY A 5 18.81 23.44 45.94
C GLY A 5 17.40 22.97 46.32
N THR A 6 16.77 22.26 45.38
CA THR A 6 16.10 20.94 45.56
C THR A 6 14.79 20.76 46.35
N GLN A 7 13.77 20.29 45.59
CA GLN A 7 12.97 19.06 45.74
C GLN A 7 12.20 18.76 47.03
N THR A 8 10.88 18.64 46.87
CA THR A 8 9.95 17.60 47.42
C THR A 8 8.57 17.92 46.78
N LEU A 9 7.64 17.05 46.37
CA LEU A 9 7.29 15.67 46.69
C LEU A 9 6.13 15.32 45.72
N VAL A 10 6.20 14.28 44.86
CA VAL A 10 4.99 13.64 44.30
C VAL A 10 5.27 12.16 44.06
N CYS A 11 4.73 11.31 44.92
CA CYS A 11 4.51 9.88 44.69
C CYS A 11 3.22 9.46 45.37
N ALA A 12 2.50 8.58 44.68
CA ALA A 12 1.32 7.79 45.08
C ALA A 12 -0.05 8.50 45.07
N ALA A 13 -0.84 8.24 44.01
CA ALA A 13 -2.12 7.51 44.10
C ALA A 13 -2.89 7.55 42.76
N VAL A 14 -2.82 6.48 41.95
CA VAL A 14 -3.92 6.08 41.05
C VAL A 14 -4.10 4.57 41.20
N ALA A 15 -4.68 4.17 42.33
CA ALA A 15 -5.34 2.90 42.50
C ALA A 15 -6.59 3.17 43.35
N ALA A 16 -7.74 2.71 42.85
CA ALA A 16 -9.08 2.82 43.42
C ALA A 16 -9.80 4.19 43.28
N LEU A 17 -10.52 4.34 42.16
CA LEU A 17 -11.76 5.11 42.10
C LEU A 17 -12.74 4.48 41.10
N SER A 18 -13.16 3.25 41.42
CA SER A 18 -14.40 2.65 40.94
C SER A 18 -15.50 2.94 41.97
N LEU A 19 -16.03 4.17 41.98
CA LEU A 19 -17.24 4.53 42.70
C LEU A 19 -18.04 5.56 41.87
N PHE A 20 -19.08 5.05 41.21
CA PHE A 20 -20.26 5.75 40.66
C PHE A 20 -20.03 7.15 40.07
N ALA A 21 -19.43 7.21 38.88
CA ALA A 21 -19.91 8.18 37.91
C ALA A 21 -21.33 7.74 37.49
N PRO A 22 -22.34 8.62 37.42
CA PRO A 22 -23.58 8.24 36.76
C PRO A 22 -23.18 7.81 35.34
N ALA A 23 -23.56 6.60 34.94
CA ALA A 23 -23.49 6.20 33.56
C ALA A 23 -24.29 7.27 32.79
N VAL A 24 -23.58 8.21 32.16
CA VAL A 24 -24.16 9.03 31.11
C VAL A 24 -24.51 7.98 30.07
N ALA A 25 -25.80 7.67 29.96
CA ALA A 25 -26.29 6.74 28.97
C ALA A 25 -25.95 7.34 27.60
N SER A 26 -24.77 6.99 27.06
CA SER A 26 -24.46 7.25 25.67
C SER A 26 -25.53 6.51 24.87
N ALA A 27 -26.10 7.17 23.87
CA ALA A 27 -26.92 6.47 22.89
C ALA A 27 -26.14 5.22 22.41
N ALA A 28 -26.80 4.07 22.36
CA ALA A 28 -26.16 2.84 21.90
C ALA A 28 -25.60 3.08 20.48
N PRO A 29 -24.37 2.63 20.19
CA PRO A 29 -23.80 2.77 18.84
C PRO A 29 -24.73 2.13 17.81
N ASP A 30 -24.90 2.77 16.64
CA ASP A 30 -25.66 2.16 15.54
C ASP A 30 -24.89 0.97 14.97
N ASP A 31 -25.38 -0.23 15.26
CA ASP A 31 -24.79 -1.51 14.82
C ASP A 31 -24.96 -1.77 13.33
N THR A 32 -25.84 -1.04 12.64
CA THR A 32 -26.20 -1.27 11.23
C THR A 32 -25.59 -0.26 10.26
N TYR A 33 -25.18 0.91 10.74
CA TYR A 33 -24.61 1.98 9.92
C TYR A 33 -23.36 1.52 9.16
N SER A 34 -23.42 1.65 7.84
CA SER A 34 -22.39 1.17 6.90
C SER A 34 -21.27 2.17 6.62
N GLY A 35 -21.36 3.40 7.15
CA GLY A 35 -20.47 4.50 6.75
C GLY A 35 -20.94 5.25 5.49
N SER A 36 -22.14 4.95 4.97
CA SER A 36 -22.66 5.49 3.71
C SER A 36 -22.98 6.98 3.71
N GLU A 37 -23.15 7.62 4.87
CA GLU A 37 -23.35 9.07 5.01
C GLU A 37 -22.04 9.82 5.29
N MET A 38 -20.92 9.10 5.33
CA MET A 38 -19.59 9.61 5.64
C MET A 38 -19.56 10.35 6.99
N TRP A 39 -19.13 11.61 7.01
CA TRP A 39 -19.10 12.48 8.19
C TRP A 39 -20.37 13.33 8.35
N LEU A 40 -21.32 13.29 7.40
CA LEU A 40 -22.62 13.99 7.53
C LEU A 40 -23.66 13.08 8.19
N HIS A 41 -23.21 12.27 9.14
CA HIS A 41 -24.01 11.35 9.95
C HIS A 41 -24.57 12.10 11.17
N TYR A 42 -25.80 12.60 11.03
CA TYR A 42 -26.43 13.48 12.01
C TYR A 42 -27.15 12.69 13.11
N VAL A 43 -26.38 12.10 14.02
CA VAL A 43 -26.92 11.41 15.21
C VAL A 43 -27.25 12.40 16.34
N PRO A 44 -28.23 12.11 17.21
CA PRO A 44 -28.54 12.97 18.35
C PRO A 44 -27.31 13.29 19.19
N VAL A 45 -27.18 14.57 19.61
CA VAL A 45 -26.08 15.02 20.47
C VAL A 45 -26.09 14.25 21.78
N SER A 46 -24.95 13.62 22.09
CA SER A 46 -24.83 12.65 23.18
C SER A 46 -24.79 13.29 24.57
N ASP A 47 -24.36 14.56 24.70
CA ASP A 47 -24.42 15.31 25.95
C ASP A 47 -25.84 15.88 26.16
N PRO A 48 -26.60 15.43 27.19
CA PRO A 48 -27.97 15.88 27.41
C PRO A 48 -28.11 17.37 27.76
N ALA A 49 -27.12 17.94 28.45
CA ALA A 49 -27.14 19.35 28.83
C ALA A 49 -26.88 20.23 27.61
N LEU A 50 -25.92 19.84 26.78
CA LEU A 50 -25.65 20.53 25.52
C LEU A 50 -26.80 20.36 24.52
N LEU A 51 -27.39 19.17 24.42
CA LEU A 51 -28.58 18.91 23.62
C LEU A 51 -29.73 19.83 24.03
N ALA A 52 -29.99 20.01 25.33
CA ALA A 52 -31.00 20.93 25.82
C ALA A 52 -30.71 22.39 25.43
N GLN A 53 -29.44 22.81 25.51
CA GLN A 53 -29.01 24.14 25.06
C GLN A 53 -29.21 24.33 23.56
N TYR A 54 -28.89 23.33 22.74
CA TYR A 54 -29.10 23.39 21.30
C TYR A 54 -30.58 23.43 20.94
N LYS A 55 -31.42 22.62 21.60
CA LYS A 55 -32.88 22.68 21.43
C LYS A 55 -33.47 24.05 21.74
N ALA A 56 -32.90 24.76 22.71
CA ALA A 56 -33.30 26.13 23.03
C ALA A 56 -32.75 27.18 22.04
N SER A 57 -31.64 26.89 21.36
CA SER A 57 -30.94 27.83 20.48
C SER A 57 -31.25 27.65 18.98
N ALA A 58 -31.88 26.52 18.61
CA ALA A 58 -32.22 26.15 17.24
C ALA A 58 -33.67 25.61 17.18
N THR A 59 -34.64 26.52 17.26
CA THR A 59 -36.07 26.23 17.42
C THR A 59 -36.84 26.30 16.11
N THR A 60 -36.34 27.02 15.11
CA THR A 60 -37.00 27.24 13.82
C THR A 60 -35.97 27.51 12.74
N ILE A 61 -36.19 26.98 11.53
CA ILE A 61 -35.37 27.25 10.36
C ILE A 61 -36.07 28.31 9.50
N VAL A 62 -35.34 29.35 9.11
CA VAL A 62 -35.82 30.41 8.21
C VAL A 62 -34.85 30.57 7.06
N VAL A 63 -35.29 30.21 5.85
CA VAL A 63 -34.53 30.42 4.62
C VAL A 63 -35.43 31.14 3.64
N ASP A 64 -35.35 32.46 3.64
CA ASP A 64 -36.15 33.31 2.77
C ASP A 64 -35.75 33.08 1.30
N ASN A 65 -36.75 33.05 0.42
CA ASN A 65 -36.57 32.90 -1.02
C ASN A 65 -35.80 31.63 -1.43
N ALA A 66 -35.88 30.56 -0.61
CA ALA A 66 -35.18 29.30 -0.84
C ALA A 66 -35.44 28.69 -2.24
N ASP A 67 -36.59 28.92 -2.85
CA ASP A 67 -36.94 28.30 -4.14
C ASP A 67 -36.85 29.28 -5.34
N GLN A 68 -36.33 30.51 -5.16
CA GLN A 68 -36.35 31.55 -6.21
C GLN A 68 -35.20 31.45 -7.23
N ASN A 69 -33.96 31.33 -6.77
CA ASN A 69 -32.77 31.38 -7.64
C ASN A 69 -32.39 29.99 -8.14
N LYS A 70 -33.21 29.44 -9.04
CA LYS A 70 -32.95 28.12 -9.63
C LYS A 70 -31.63 28.07 -10.37
N VAL A 71 -30.83 27.05 -10.08
CA VAL A 71 -29.63 26.76 -10.85
C VAL A 71 -30.02 26.31 -12.26
N PHE A 72 -29.13 26.49 -13.23
CA PHE A 72 -29.34 25.98 -14.57
C PHE A 72 -29.51 24.45 -14.55
N ARG A 73 -30.42 23.91 -15.38
CA ARG A 73 -30.64 22.48 -15.58
C ARG A 73 -30.91 22.22 -17.06
N ALA A 74 -30.01 21.50 -17.75
CA ALA A 74 -30.17 21.15 -19.16
C ALA A 74 -31.01 19.88 -19.38
N THR A 75 -30.98 18.96 -18.42
CA THR A 75 -31.50 17.60 -18.58
C THR A 75 -32.98 17.52 -18.24
N ALA A 76 -33.82 17.34 -19.27
CA ALA A 76 -35.28 17.36 -19.12
C ALA A 76 -35.85 16.17 -18.32
N ASN A 77 -35.19 15.01 -18.32
CA ASN A 77 -35.64 13.77 -17.67
C ASN A 77 -34.76 13.36 -16.48
N LEU A 78 -34.05 14.32 -15.88
CA LEU A 78 -33.25 14.10 -14.67
C LEU A 78 -34.16 13.59 -13.54
N ARG A 79 -33.82 12.44 -12.96
CA ARG A 79 -34.60 11.84 -11.87
C ARG A 79 -33.74 11.03 -10.93
N MET A 80 -34.15 10.96 -9.67
CA MET A 80 -33.60 10.00 -8.72
C MET A 80 -33.97 8.56 -9.12
N GLU A 81 -33.16 7.60 -8.66
CA GLU A 81 -33.52 6.18 -8.67
C GLU A 81 -34.82 5.94 -7.90
N THR A 82 -35.60 4.94 -8.31
CA THR A 82 -36.85 4.62 -7.62
C THR A 82 -36.56 4.09 -6.22
N GLY A 83 -37.14 4.73 -5.20
CA GLY A 83 -36.90 4.37 -3.80
C GLY A 83 -35.73 5.12 -3.14
N SER A 84 -35.10 6.06 -3.85
CA SER A 84 -34.10 6.97 -3.30
C SER A 84 -34.58 7.70 -2.04
N ALA A 85 -33.69 7.78 -1.04
CA ALA A 85 -33.88 8.61 0.14
C ALA A 85 -33.45 10.07 -0.11
N GLU A 86 -32.54 10.29 -1.06
CA GLU A 86 -32.10 11.62 -1.47
C GLU A 86 -33.04 12.23 -2.50
N LYS A 87 -32.93 13.56 -2.69
CA LYS A 87 -33.72 14.32 -3.65
C LYS A 87 -32.87 15.31 -4.44
N LEU A 88 -33.39 15.71 -5.60
CA LEU A 88 -32.77 16.72 -6.45
C LEU A 88 -33.13 18.12 -5.94
N GLU A 89 -32.12 18.89 -5.55
CA GLU A 89 -32.29 20.29 -5.20
C GLU A 89 -32.29 21.16 -6.47
N GLU A 90 -33.02 22.29 -6.43
CA GLU A 90 -33.11 23.21 -7.56
C GLU A 90 -32.40 24.55 -7.30
N THR A 91 -32.11 24.87 -6.04
CA THR A 91 -31.34 26.07 -5.65
C THR A 91 -30.34 25.76 -4.55
N SER A 92 -29.35 26.63 -4.36
CA SER A 92 -28.38 26.49 -3.28
C SER A 92 -28.98 26.76 -1.89
N LEU A 93 -29.95 27.70 -1.81
CA LEU A 93 -30.68 27.97 -0.56
C LEU A 93 -31.67 26.86 -0.20
N GLN A 94 -32.22 26.17 -1.20
CA GLN A 94 -33.02 24.96 -1.00
C GLN A 94 -32.16 23.86 -0.36
N ALA A 95 -30.97 23.62 -0.92
CA ALA A 95 -30.00 22.69 -0.35
C ALA A 95 -29.62 23.09 1.09
N ALA A 96 -29.38 24.38 1.37
CA ALA A 96 -29.06 24.85 2.72
C ALA A 96 -30.22 24.62 3.72
N ARG A 97 -31.46 24.92 3.31
CA ARG A 97 -32.66 24.66 4.12
C ARG A 97 -32.80 23.18 4.43
N ASP A 98 -32.70 22.33 3.41
CA ASP A 98 -32.98 20.91 3.53
C ASP A 98 -31.85 20.18 4.29
N GLU A 99 -30.63 20.68 4.18
CA GLU A 99 -29.51 20.24 5.01
C GLU A 99 -29.69 20.65 6.49
N LEU A 100 -30.21 21.85 6.79
CA LEU A 100 -30.56 22.23 8.15
C LEU A 100 -31.69 21.36 8.71
N VAL A 101 -32.72 21.07 7.92
CA VAL A 101 -33.84 20.20 8.34
C VAL A 101 -33.30 18.82 8.72
N ARG A 102 -32.46 18.24 7.87
CA ARG A 102 -31.81 16.94 8.12
C ARG A 102 -30.89 17.00 9.33
N GLY A 103 -29.96 17.96 9.33
CA GLY A 103 -28.90 18.12 10.32
C GLY A 103 -29.45 18.40 11.71
N LEU A 104 -30.27 19.45 11.85
CA LEU A 104 -30.90 19.77 13.13
C LEU A 104 -31.92 18.72 13.55
N GLY A 105 -32.66 18.14 12.60
CA GLY A 105 -33.59 17.03 12.88
C GLY A 105 -32.91 15.86 13.58
N GLY A 106 -31.79 15.41 13.02
CA GLY A 106 -30.98 14.33 13.58
C GLY A 106 -30.25 14.72 14.86
N LEU A 107 -29.47 15.80 14.83
CA LEU A 107 -28.65 16.27 15.96
C LEU A 107 -29.46 16.62 17.20
N LEU A 108 -30.68 17.16 17.04
CA LEU A 108 -31.56 17.49 18.15
C LEU A 108 -32.49 16.33 18.53
N GLY A 109 -32.55 15.27 17.74
CA GLY A 109 -33.49 14.16 17.92
C GLY A 109 -34.97 14.62 17.90
N GLN A 110 -35.27 15.70 17.18
CA GLN A 110 -36.62 16.25 17.04
C GLN A 110 -36.74 17.07 15.75
N THR A 111 -37.93 17.10 15.15
CA THR A 111 -38.19 17.94 13.98
C THR A 111 -38.07 19.42 14.34
N VAL A 112 -37.28 20.17 13.57
CA VAL A 112 -37.23 21.64 13.63
C VAL A 112 -38.13 22.21 12.54
N PRO A 113 -39.17 23.00 12.87
CA PRO A 113 -40.08 23.53 11.88
C PRO A 113 -39.38 24.55 10.96
N VAL A 114 -39.78 24.53 9.68
CA VAL A 114 -39.41 25.55 8.70
C VAL A 114 -40.49 26.61 8.67
N GLN A 115 -40.12 27.87 8.85
CA GLN A 115 -41.03 29.01 8.70
C GLN A 115 -40.79 29.69 7.35
N ALA A 116 -41.86 29.93 6.60
CA ALA A 116 -41.82 30.70 5.35
C ALA A 116 -41.85 32.20 5.67
N GLY A 117 -40.76 32.92 5.34
CA GLY A 117 -40.71 34.37 5.45
C GLY A 117 -40.37 34.88 6.86
N SER A 118 -39.38 35.77 6.93
CA SER A 118 -39.04 36.56 8.13
C SER A 118 -40.08 37.67 8.47
N SER A 119 -41.05 37.92 7.59
CA SER A 119 -42.01 39.04 7.67
C SER A 119 -43.42 38.70 8.18
N ALA A 120 -43.79 37.42 8.29
CA ALA A 120 -45.12 37.00 8.76
C ALA A 120 -45.08 36.57 10.24
N GLY A 121 -44.99 37.53 11.16
CA GLY A 121 -45.15 37.28 12.62
C GLY A 121 -43.94 37.57 13.51
N GLY A 122 -42.81 38.04 12.95
CA GLY A 122 -41.55 38.26 13.67
C GLY A 122 -40.67 37.01 13.68
N VAL A 123 -39.36 37.20 13.86
CA VAL A 123 -38.39 36.11 13.96
C VAL A 123 -38.48 35.50 15.36
N PRO A 124 -38.77 34.20 15.51
CA PRO A 124 -38.86 33.58 16.83
C PRO A 124 -37.50 33.46 17.52
N ASP A 125 -37.51 33.46 18.85
CA ASP A 125 -36.35 33.14 19.68
C ASP A 125 -35.79 31.75 19.28
N GLY A 126 -34.48 31.66 19.05
CA GLY A 126 -33.83 30.42 18.61
C GLY A 126 -33.89 30.16 17.10
N ALA A 127 -34.35 31.12 16.29
CA ALA A 127 -34.36 30.95 14.84
C ALA A 127 -32.94 30.84 14.25
N ILE A 128 -32.77 29.94 13.28
CA ILE A 128 -31.59 29.82 12.43
C ILE A 128 -31.95 30.39 11.05
N ILE A 129 -31.36 31.52 10.71
CA ILE A 129 -31.62 32.25 9.46
C ILE A 129 -30.45 32.06 8.50
N VAL A 130 -30.73 31.66 7.26
CA VAL A 130 -29.70 31.50 6.22
C VAL A 130 -30.05 32.33 4.98
N GLY A 131 -29.07 33.01 4.41
CA GLY A 131 -29.26 33.66 3.12
C GLY A 131 -28.12 34.57 2.69
N THR A 132 -28.43 35.42 1.72
CA THR A 132 -27.61 36.57 1.31
C THR A 132 -28.31 37.86 1.73
N ARG A 133 -27.61 38.99 1.62
CA ARG A 133 -28.25 40.30 1.82
C ARG A 133 -29.43 40.56 0.87
N ALA A 134 -29.44 39.94 -0.31
CA ALA A 134 -30.50 40.11 -1.29
C ALA A 134 -31.67 39.14 -1.07
N SER A 135 -31.41 37.97 -0.47
CA SER A 135 -32.45 36.96 -0.26
C SER A 135 -33.17 37.10 1.08
N SER A 136 -32.59 37.75 2.10
CA SER A 136 -33.20 37.89 3.43
C SER A 136 -32.93 39.25 4.09
N ASP A 137 -34.01 39.90 4.55
CA ASP A 137 -33.94 41.17 5.27
C ASP A 137 -33.16 41.04 6.58
N ALA A 138 -33.33 39.94 7.31
CA ALA A 138 -32.62 39.67 8.56
C ALA A 138 -31.10 39.57 8.34
N VAL A 139 -30.67 38.94 7.23
CA VAL A 139 -29.26 38.91 6.83
C VAL A 139 -28.75 40.32 6.51
N SER A 140 -29.55 41.12 5.79
CA SER A 140 -29.20 42.51 5.43
C SER A 140 -29.01 43.43 6.65
N GLN A 141 -29.77 43.18 7.72
CA GLN A 141 -29.68 43.89 9.00
C GLN A 141 -28.52 43.40 9.86
N ALA A 142 -28.25 42.09 9.87
CA ALA A 142 -27.21 41.49 10.69
C ALA A 142 -25.79 41.77 10.19
N PHE A 143 -25.60 41.94 8.88
CA PHE A 143 -24.28 42.10 8.26
C PHE A 143 -24.27 43.23 7.24
N SER A 144 -23.23 44.08 7.28
CA SER A 144 -23.03 45.16 6.31
C SER A 144 -22.63 44.65 4.91
N ALA A 145 -22.70 45.49 3.88
CA ALA A 145 -22.18 45.13 2.56
C ALA A 145 -20.66 44.92 2.58
N ALA A 146 -19.94 45.67 3.43
CA ALA A 146 -18.51 45.49 3.63
C ALA A 146 -18.20 44.13 4.28
N ASP A 147 -19.04 43.69 5.24
CA ASP A 147 -18.85 42.40 5.93
C ASP A 147 -18.90 41.25 4.93
N VAL A 148 -19.96 41.17 4.11
CA VAL A 148 -20.11 40.08 3.12
C VAL A 148 -19.09 40.18 1.98
N ASN A 149 -18.66 41.39 1.61
CA ASN A 149 -17.60 41.55 0.60
C ASN A 149 -16.24 41.09 1.10
N ALA A 150 -15.94 41.25 2.40
CA ALA A 150 -14.68 40.82 2.99
C ALA A 150 -14.48 39.30 2.95
N VAL A 151 -15.56 38.51 2.94
CA VAL A 151 -15.48 37.05 2.87
C VAL A 151 -15.43 36.49 1.43
N GLY A 152 -15.58 37.34 0.41
CA GLY A 152 -15.54 36.92 -1.00
C GLY A 152 -16.78 36.14 -1.45
N ASP A 153 -16.71 35.53 -2.64
CA ASP A 153 -17.88 34.89 -3.27
C ASP A 153 -18.27 33.56 -2.60
N GLU A 154 -17.32 32.87 -1.98
CA GLU A 154 -17.55 31.53 -1.38
C GLU A 154 -17.43 31.53 0.15
N GLY A 155 -16.92 32.60 0.76
CA GLY A 155 -16.81 32.69 2.21
C GLY A 155 -18.15 32.99 2.90
N TYR A 156 -18.16 32.88 4.22
CA TYR A 156 -19.36 33.03 5.03
C TYR A 156 -19.11 33.64 6.41
N LEU A 157 -20.22 34.12 6.98
CA LEU A 157 -20.33 34.73 8.30
C LEU A 157 -21.39 33.99 9.11
N ILE A 158 -21.16 33.79 10.40
CA ILE A 158 -22.17 33.26 11.34
C ILE A 158 -22.19 34.14 12.58
N ARG A 159 -23.34 34.75 12.88
CA ARG A 159 -23.48 35.66 14.02
C ARG A 159 -24.74 35.37 14.81
N THR A 160 -24.63 35.33 16.13
CA THR A 160 -25.80 35.35 17.01
C THR A 160 -26.21 36.79 17.29
N VAL A 161 -27.43 37.16 16.92
CA VAL A 161 -28.04 38.48 17.15
C VAL A 161 -29.24 38.27 18.07
N GLY A 162 -29.14 38.75 19.32
CA GLY A 162 -30.14 38.42 20.35
C GLY A 162 -30.14 36.92 20.64
N LYS A 163 -31.24 36.24 20.31
CA LYS A 163 -31.40 34.78 20.42
C LYS A 163 -31.49 34.08 19.06
N THR A 164 -31.16 34.78 17.99
CA THR A 164 -31.25 34.27 16.61
C THR A 164 -29.84 34.07 16.06
N THR A 165 -29.59 32.97 15.35
CA THR A 165 -28.33 32.76 14.64
C THR A 165 -28.54 33.07 13.16
N VAL A 166 -27.72 33.97 12.62
CA VAL A 166 -27.76 34.38 11.20
C VAL A 166 -26.50 33.87 10.50
N ILE A 167 -26.70 33.09 9.45
CA ILE A 167 -25.68 32.54 8.56
C ILE A 167 -25.77 33.27 7.23
N ALA A 168 -24.68 33.90 6.81
CA ALA A 168 -24.66 34.76 5.64
C ALA A 168 -23.49 34.44 4.71
N GLY A 169 -23.75 34.46 3.41
CA GLY A 169 -22.72 34.53 2.36
C GLY A 169 -22.92 35.75 1.48
N LYS A 170 -21.88 36.13 0.72
CA LYS A 170 -22.05 37.08 -0.39
C LYS A 170 -22.92 36.47 -1.50
N THR A 171 -22.69 35.19 -1.78
CA THR A 171 -23.50 34.36 -2.67
C THR A 171 -24.26 33.31 -1.88
N GLU A 172 -25.25 32.67 -2.52
CA GLU A 172 -26.00 31.57 -1.91
C GLU A 172 -25.13 30.34 -1.61
N ILE A 173 -24.08 30.09 -2.43
CA ILE A 173 -23.11 29.03 -2.18
C ILE A 173 -22.30 29.31 -0.90
N GLY A 174 -21.87 30.56 -0.68
CA GLY A 174 -21.26 30.93 0.60
C GLY A 174 -22.19 30.67 1.78
N ALA A 175 -23.49 30.99 1.65
CA ALA A 175 -24.48 30.70 2.69
C ALA A 175 -24.68 29.18 2.94
N LEU A 176 -24.63 28.36 1.88
CA LEU A 176 -24.62 26.90 1.98
C LEU A 176 -23.37 26.37 2.71
N TYR A 177 -22.18 26.85 2.37
CA TYR A 177 -20.95 26.48 3.09
C TYR A 177 -20.99 26.91 4.56
N GLY A 178 -21.58 28.07 4.85
CA GLY A 178 -21.83 28.51 6.23
C GLY A 178 -22.82 27.62 6.99
N THR A 179 -23.79 27.04 6.29
CA THR A 179 -24.73 26.07 6.86
C THR A 179 -24.02 24.80 7.32
N PHE A 180 -23.15 24.24 6.47
CA PHE A 180 -22.30 23.11 6.87
C PHE A 180 -21.32 23.49 7.98
N GLY A 181 -20.75 24.70 7.94
CA GLY A 181 -19.92 25.23 9.02
C GLY A 181 -20.64 25.29 10.36
N PHE A 182 -21.91 25.70 10.36
CA PHE A 182 -22.78 25.70 11.54
C PHE A 182 -23.10 24.29 12.03
N LEU A 183 -23.54 23.38 11.16
CA LEU A 183 -23.85 22.00 11.52
C LEU A 183 -22.63 21.26 12.09
N ARG A 184 -21.44 21.53 11.56
CA ARG A 184 -20.18 21.00 12.07
C ARG A 184 -19.91 21.41 13.52
N LEU A 185 -20.29 22.63 13.93
CA LEU A 185 -20.19 23.04 15.35
C LEU A 185 -21.04 22.15 16.24
N LEU A 186 -22.27 21.83 15.84
CA LEU A 186 -23.16 20.96 16.62
C LEU A 186 -22.67 19.50 16.63
N GLN A 187 -22.27 18.94 15.48
CA GLN A 187 -21.72 17.58 15.39
C GLN A 187 -20.47 17.39 16.26
N THR A 188 -19.65 18.43 16.38
CA THR A 188 -18.43 18.44 17.21
C THR A 188 -18.66 19.01 18.61
N GLN A 189 -19.92 19.17 19.01
CA GLN A 189 -20.37 19.56 20.35
C GLN A 189 -19.77 20.89 20.84
N LYS A 190 -19.65 21.88 19.94
CA LYS A 190 -19.20 23.25 20.26
C LYS A 190 -20.37 24.16 20.66
N PRO A 191 -20.19 25.09 21.61
CA PRO A 191 -21.25 26.03 21.98
C PRO A 191 -21.72 26.89 20.80
N ILE A 192 -23.04 27.10 20.67
CA ILE A 192 -23.65 27.91 19.58
C ILE A 192 -24.44 29.14 20.08
N ALA A 193 -24.42 29.42 21.38
CA ALA A 193 -25.26 30.47 21.97
C ALA A 193 -24.78 31.91 21.70
N SER A 194 -23.54 32.08 21.24
CA SER A 194 -22.93 33.41 21.00
C SER A 194 -21.85 33.34 19.91
N LEU A 195 -22.28 33.14 18.66
CA LEU A 195 -21.39 33.00 17.52
C LEU A 195 -21.01 34.36 16.91
N ASN A 196 -19.76 34.48 16.45
CA ASN A 196 -19.27 35.57 15.60
C ASN A 196 -18.09 35.05 14.75
N ILE A 197 -18.41 34.29 13.71
CA ILE A 197 -17.45 33.58 12.84
C ILE A 197 -17.39 34.30 11.49
N SER A 198 -16.19 34.38 10.92
CA SER A 198 -15.91 34.86 9.57
C SER A 198 -14.85 33.97 8.95
N THR A 199 -15.10 33.45 7.75
CA THR A 199 -14.16 32.54 7.07
C THR A 199 -14.27 32.64 5.55
N SER A 200 -13.14 32.43 4.89
CA SER A 200 -13.00 32.45 3.43
C SER A 200 -12.00 31.37 3.01
N PRO A 201 -12.19 30.75 1.83
CA PRO A 201 -11.19 29.84 1.30
C PRO A 201 -9.92 30.61 0.92
N LYS A 202 -8.76 30.04 1.20
CA LYS A 202 -7.45 30.58 0.79
C LYS A 202 -7.10 30.23 -0.65
N ILE A 203 -7.60 29.10 -1.15
CA ILE A 203 -7.36 28.61 -2.51
C ILE A 203 -8.69 28.62 -3.26
N LYS A 204 -8.71 29.17 -4.48
CA LYS A 204 -9.94 29.43 -5.23
C LYS A 204 -10.50 28.18 -5.92
N ASN A 205 -9.63 27.39 -6.53
CA ASN A 205 -9.99 26.18 -7.27
C ASN A 205 -9.60 24.97 -6.41
N ARG A 206 -10.59 24.25 -5.86
CA ARG A 206 -10.40 23.16 -4.90
C ARG A 206 -11.04 21.92 -5.50
N HIS A 207 -10.25 21.17 -6.26
CA HIS A 207 -10.75 20.17 -7.22
C HIS A 207 -10.39 18.75 -6.83
N LEU A 208 -11.16 17.79 -7.35
CA LEU A 208 -10.82 16.38 -7.32
C LEU A 208 -10.65 15.82 -8.73
N ASP A 209 -9.67 14.94 -8.91
CA ASP A 209 -9.47 14.16 -10.14
C ASP A 209 -9.90 12.71 -9.93
N ASN A 210 -10.85 12.21 -10.72
CA ASN A 210 -11.32 10.84 -10.63
C ASN A 210 -10.68 9.94 -11.67
N TRP A 211 -9.75 9.08 -11.25
CA TRP A 211 -9.11 8.09 -12.11
C TRP A 211 -9.96 6.83 -12.26
N GLU A 212 -11.13 6.96 -12.87
CA GLU A 212 -12.01 5.82 -13.09
C GLU A 212 -11.35 4.68 -13.90
N GLY A 213 -11.76 3.44 -13.63
CA GLY A 213 -11.31 2.27 -14.38
C GLY A 213 -9.88 1.78 -14.09
N THR A 214 -9.06 2.56 -13.37
CA THR A 214 -7.74 2.13 -12.89
C THR A 214 -7.68 2.23 -11.38
N ARG A 215 -7.14 1.20 -10.69
CA ARG A 215 -6.82 1.29 -9.25
C ARG A 215 -8.00 1.79 -8.38
N LEU A 216 -9.20 1.29 -8.69
CA LEU A 216 -10.45 1.62 -8.00
C LEU A 216 -10.52 1.00 -6.60
N TYR A 217 -9.66 1.42 -5.66
CA TYR A 217 -9.60 0.78 -4.34
C TYR A 217 -10.90 0.91 -3.53
N ALA A 218 -11.75 1.89 -3.86
CA ALA A 218 -13.06 2.10 -3.26
C ALA A 218 -14.22 1.40 -4.00
N GLY A 219 -13.96 0.55 -4.98
CA GLY A 219 -15.00 -0.20 -5.70
C GLY A 219 -15.38 -1.51 -5.00
N ASN A 220 -16.62 -1.95 -5.20
CA ASN A 220 -17.12 -3.19 -4.64
C ASN A 220 -16.65 -4.41 -5.45
N ASN A 221 -15.69 -5.15 -4.92
CA ASN A 221 -15.48 -6.61 -5.00
C ASN A 221 -14.20 -6.93 -4.19
N ALA A 222 -13.78 -8.19 -4.11
CA ALA A 222 -12.59 -8.56 -3.35
C ALA A 222 -11.29 -7.85 -3.82
N ALA A 223 -11.24 -7.41 -5.08
CA ALA A 223 -10.09 -6.75 -5.68
C ALA A 223 -10.21 -5.21 -5.73
N GLY A 224 -11.35 -4.63 -5.33
CA GLY A 224 -11.68 -3.22 -5.52
C GLY A 224 -12.12 -2.85 -6.96
N THR A 225 -11.77 -3.64 -7.97
CA THR A 225 -11.72 -3.14 -9.36
C THR A 225 -12.95 -3.40 -10.25
N GLY A 226 -14.05 -3.98 -9.75
CA GLY A 226 -15.05 -4.56 -10.69
C GLY A 226 -16.51 -4.53 -10.32
N GLY A 227 -16.95 -3.64 -9.42
CA GLY A 227 -18.36 -3.38 -9.09
C GLY A 227 -19.23 -4.62 -8.78
N LEU A 228 -20.49 -4.38 -8.43
CA LEU A 228 -21.49 -5.45 -8.24
C LEU A 228 -22.56 -5.32 -9.31
N ASN A 229 -23.10 -6.47 -9.75
CA ASN A 229 -24.29 -6.55 -10.61
C ASN A 229 -24.19 -5.79 -11.96
N GLY A 230 -22.98 -5.67 -12.51
CA GLY A 230 -22.72 -5.02 -13.80
C GLY A 230 -22.28 -3.56 -13.72
N GLU A 231 -22.10 -3.00 -12.52
CA GLU A 231 -21.31 -1.79 -12.32
C GLU A 231 -19.81 -2.07 -12.48
N ASN A 232 -19.01 -1.05 -12.78
CA ASN A 232 -17.56 -1.14 -12.98
C ASN A 232 -16.73 -0.70 -11.75
N GLY A 233 -17.38 -0.34 -10.63
CA GLY A 233 -16.71 0.10 -9.40
C GLY A 233 -16.60 1.62 -9.23
N THR A 234 -16.86 2.41 -10.27
CA THR A 234 -16.77 3.87 -10.23
C THR A 234 -17.88 4.48 -9.38
N ILE A 235 -17.64 5.69 -8.87
CA ILE A 235 -18.68 6.42 -8.12
C ILE A 235 -19.89 6.75 -9.00
N PHE A 236 -19.67 7.23 -10.23
CA PHE A 236 -20.72 7.61 -11.19
C PHE A 236 -20.89 6.58 -12.30
N ASN A 237 -22.13 6.16 -12.56
CA ASN A 237 -22.45 5.18 -13.61
C ASN A 237 -22.72 5.86 -14.95
N PHE A 238 -21.71 5.82 -15.84
CA PHE A 238 -21.84 6.20 -17.26
C PHE A 238 -22.16 5.03 -18.19
N ALA A 239 -21.74 3.82 -17.80
CA ALA A 239 -21.79 2.64 -18.67
C ALA A 239 -21.96 1.32 -17.89
N ALA A 240 -22.68 1.33 -16.77
CA ALA A 240 -23.12 0.11 -16.09
C ALA A 240 -23.91 -0.79 -17.05
N THR A 241 -23.78 -2.10 -16.86
CA THR A 241 -24.33 -3.15 -17.71
C THR A 241 -25.22 -4.10 -16.92
N GLY A 242 -25.82 -5.09 -17.59
CA GLY A 242 -26.59 -6.14 -16.92
C GLY A 242 -27.75 -5.61 -16.07
N ALA A 243 -27.86 -6.11 -14.84
CA ALA A 243 -28.93 -5.74 -13.91
C ALA A 243 -28.86 -4.26 -13.48
N SER A 244 -27.66 -3.66 -13.48
CA SER A 244 -27.44 -2.25 -13.16
C SER A 244 -27.54 -1.30 -14.35
N ALA A 245 -27.85 -1.77 -15.57
CA ALA A 245 -27.89 -0.93 -16.77
C ALA A 245 -28.91 0.23 -16.68
N THR A 246 -30.00 0.05 -15.94
CA THR A 246 -31.03 1.07 -15.71
C THR A 246 -30.57 2.18 -14.76
N ARG A 247 -29.40 2.03 -14.12
CA ARG A 247 -28.81 2.96 -13.14
C ARG A 247 -27.79 3.92 -13.76
N ASN A 248 -27.63 3.89 -15.09
CA ASN A 248 -26.81 4.86 -15.80
C ASN A 248 -27.46 6.25 -15.79
N LEU A 249 -26.63 7.28 -15.89
CA LEU A 249 -27.08 8.65 -16.12
C LEU A 249 -28.05 8.69 -17.33
N PRO A 250 -29.17 9.44 -17.26
CA PRO A 250 -29.45 10.53 -16.32
C PRO A 250 -30.16 10.10 -15.01
N VAL A 251 -30.17 8.81 -14.65
CA VAL A 251 -30.65 8.38 -13.33
C VAL A 251 -29.62 8.75 -12.26
N ILE A 252 -30.04 9.53 -11.27
CA ILE A 252 -29.22 9.97 -10.15
C ILE A 252 -29.41 9.01 -8.97
N LEU A 253 -28.30 8.53 -8.43
CA LEU A 253 -28.30 7.64 -7.27
C LEU A 253 -28.08 8.44 -5.98
N ASP A 254 -28.56 7.91 -4.84
CA ASP A 254 -28.36 8.56 -3.53
C ASP A 254 -26.90 8.88 -3.26
N ARG A 255 -25.98 7.96 -3.61
CA ARG A 255 -24.53 8.16 -3.43
C ARG A 255 -23.99 9.39 -4.18
N TYR A 256 -24.63 9.82 -5.28
CA TYR A 256 -24.19 11.01 -6.02
C TYR A 256 -24.51 12.27 -5.21
N ILE A 257 -25.70 12.33 -4.61
CA ILE A 257 -26.12 13.46 -3.78
C ILE A 257 -25.39 13.45 -2.44
N VAL A 258 -25.14 12.28 -1.84
CA VAL A 258 -24.28 12.16 -0.66
C VAL A 258 -22.89 12.72 -0.93
N VAL A 259 -22.26 12.37 -2.05
CA VAL A 259 -20.97 12.94 -2.46
C VAL A 259 -21.08 14.45 -2.67
N ALA A 260 -22.10 14.94 -3.38
CA ALA A 260 -22.28 16.38 -3.60
C ALA A 260 -22.36 17.17 -2.28
N ARG A 261 -23.13 16.66 -1.31
CA ARG A 261 -23.25 17.21 0.05
C ARG A 261 -21.92 17.16 0.80
N ALA A 262 -21.23 16.02 0.75
CA ALA A 262 -19.93 15.85 1.39
C ALA A 262 -18.89 16.86 0.84
N LEU A 263 -18.79 17.00 -0.49
CA LEU A 263 -17.89 17.96 -1.13
C LEU A 263 -18.22 19.41 -0.75
N ALA A 264 -19.50 19.79 -0.80
CA ALA A 264 -19.95 21.13 -0.38
C ALA A 264 -19.68 21.42 1.10
N SER A 265 -19.77 20.41 1.98
CA SER A 265 -19.47 20.58 3.41
C SER A 265 -18.01 20.95 3.70
N LEU A 266 -17.13 20.66 2.75
CA LEU A 266 -15.70 20.99 2.78
C LEU A 266 -15.35 22.17 1.88
N GLY A 267 -16.30 22.68 1.11
CA GLY A 267 -16.09 23.71 0.10
C GLY A 267 -15.33 23.24 -1.14
N ILE A 268 -15.23 21.94 -1.43
CA ILE A 268 -14.69 21.43 -2.70
C ILE A 268 -15.65 21.86 -3.81
N ASN A 269 -15.15 22.52 -4.85
CA ASN A 269 -15.97 23.20 -5.86
C ASN A 269 -15.77 22.68 -7.29
N GLY A 270 -14.93 21.65 -7.49
CA GLY A 270 -14.69 21.05 -8.78
C GLY A 270 -14.45 19.55 -8.72
N PHE A 271 -14.87 18.84 -9.77
CA PHE A 271 -14.69 17.40 -9.89
C PHE A 271 -14.46 17.01 -11.36
N GLU A 272 -13.24 16.58 -11.68
CA GLU A 272 -12.93 15.89 -12.93
C GLU A 272 -13.43 14.45 -12.84
N ILE A 273 -14.30 14.07 -13.78
CA ILE A 273 -15.08 12.83 -13.66
C ILE A 273 -14.45 11.61 -14.31
N ASN A 274 -13.43 11.78 -15.16
CA ASN A 274 -12.84 10.71 -15.97
C ASN A 274 -11.32 10.56 -15.82
N LEU A 275 -10.80 9.40 -16.22
CA LEU A 275 -9.40 9.03 -16.12
C LEU A 275 -8.47 9.94 -16.95
N VAL A 276 -7.34 10.36 -16.37
CA VAL A 276 -6.30 11.17 -17.04
C VAL A 276 -5.66 10.49 -18.26
N ASN A 277 -5.65 9.16 -18.32
CA ASN A 277 -5.44 8.39 -19.56
C ASN A 277 -6.74 8.44 -20.38
N ALA A 278 -7.00 9.61 -20.95
CA ALA A 278 -8.33 10.03 -21.38
C ALA A 278 -8.89 9.19 -22.52
N ASN A 279 -10.15 8.75 -22.35
CA ASN A 279 -10.94 8.12 -23.41
C ASN A 279 -11.83 9.16 -24.08
N ASN A 280 -11.71 9.32 -25.41
CA ASN A 280 -12.50 10.31 -26.16
C ASN A 280 -14.02 10.05 -26.15
N VAL A 281 -14.50 8.97 -25.55
CA VAL A 281 -15.94 8.70 -25.42
C VAL A 281 -16.68 9.83 -24.69
N TYR A 282 -16.04 10.46 -23.70
CA TYR A 282 -16.56 11.60 -22.95
C TYR A 282 -16.87 12.81 -23.86
N LEU A 283 -16.12 12.99 -24.95
CA LEU A 283 -16.34 14.09 -25.89
C LEU A 283 -17.45 13.80 -26.93
N THR A 284 -18.12 12.65 -26.86
CA THR A 284 -19.25 12.31 -27.74
C THR A 284 -20.55 12.94 -27.24
N SER A 285 -21.45 13.31 -28.14
CA SER A 285 -22.73 13.93 -27.77
C SER A 285 -23.57 13.10 -26.77
N ALA A 286 -23.45 11.77 -26.81
CA ALA A 286 -24.15 10.87 -25.90
C ALA A 286 -23.60 10.94 -24.46
N TYR A 287 -22.28 11.06 -24.30
CA TYR A 287 -21.66 11.24 -22.98
C TYR A 287 -21.86 12.66 -22.48
N ILE A 288 -21.73 13.68 -23.34
CA ILE A 288 -22.02 15.08 -22.97
C ILE A 288 -23.43 15.23 -22.38
N ALA A 289 -24.41 14.48 -22.87
CA ALA A 289 -25.76 14.46 -22.28
C ALA A 289 -25.81 13.83 -20.88
N GLN A 290 -25.01 12.79 -20.62
CA GLN A 290 -24.88 12.18 -19.30
C GLN A 290 -24.10 13.08 -18.33
N GLU A 291 -23.03 13.71 -18.81
CA GLU A 291 -22.23 14.69 -18.08
C GLU A 291 -23.10 15.89 -17.65
N ALA A 292 -23.97 16.36 -18.53
CA ALA A 292 -24.93 17.41 -18.20
C ALA A 292 -25.91 16.97 -17.10
N ALA A 293 -26.39 15.73 -17.13
CA ALA A 293 -27.25 15.19 -16.08
C ALA A 293 -26.54 15.14 -14.72
N LEU A 294 -25.27 14.73 -14.71
CA LEU A 294 -24.46 14.76 -13.51
C LEU A 294 -24.23 16.20 -13.02
N ALA A 295 -23.80 17.11 -13.90
CA ALA A 295 -23.59 18.51 -13.56
C ALA A 295 -24.86 19.17 -12.99
N ASP A 296 -26.03 18.87 -13.57
CA ASP A 296 -27.33 19.36 -13.08
C ASP A 296 -27.65 18.91 -11.65
N ALA A 297 -27.24 17.72 -11.25
CA ALA A 297 -27.43 17.21 -9.88
C ALA A 297 -26.43 17.82 -8.89
N LEU A 298 -25.21 18.15 -9.34
CA LEU A 298 -24.12 18.66 -8.50
C LEU A 298 -24.16 20.19 -8.31
N ARG A 299 -24.70 20.93 -9.29
CA ARG A 299 -24.69 22.41 -9.34
C ARG A 299 -25.31 23.11 -8.12
N PRO A 300 -26.44 22.65 -7.51
CA PRO A 300 -26.99 23.26 -6.29
C PRO A 300 -26.01 23.25 -5.10
N TYR A 301 -25.01 22.37 -5.14
CA TYR A 301 -23.99 22.22 -4.10
C TYR A 301 -22.70 22.99 -4.40
N GLY A 302 -22.65 23.73 -5.51
CA GLY A 302 -21.49 24.49 -5.94
C GLY A 302 -20.36 23.64 -6.52
N VAL A 303 -20.62 22.36 -6.83
CA VAL A 303 -19.65 21.45 -7.43
C VAL A 303 -19.81 21.49 -8.94
N LYS A 304 -18.79 22.00 -9.62
CA LYS A 304 -18.71 22.02 -11.09
C LYS A 304 -17.92 20.81 -11.60
N ILE A 305 -18.02 20.51 -12.89
CA ILE A 305 -17.29 19.39 -13.50
C ILE A 305 -16.30 19.84 -14.59
N SER A 306 -15.26 19.03 -14.76
CA SER A 306 -14.26 19.09 -15.83
C SER A 306 -14.01 17.70 -16.42
N LEU A 307 -13.24 17.64 -17.51
CA LEU A 307 -12.84 16.39 -18.14
C LEU A 307 -11.32 16.32 -18.36
N ALA A 308 -10.75 15.15 -18.14
CA ALA A 308 -9.48 14.79 -18.75
C ALA A 308 -9.68 14.58 -20.26
N ILE A 309 -8.78 15.14 -21.07
CA ILE A 309 -8.82 15.02 -22.54
C ILE A 309 -7.54 14.42 -23.10
N ASN A 310 -7.68 13.76 -24.25
CA ASN A 310 -6.56 13.26 -25.02
C ASN A 310 -6.12 14.32 -26.03
N TYR A 311 -4.83 14.64 -26.11
CA TYR A 311 -4.30 15.65 -27.04
C TYR A 311 -4.67 15.35 -28.50
N THR A 312 -4.71 14.07 -28.89
CA THR A 312 -5.02 13.63 -30.25
C THR A 312 -6.50 13.28 -30.46
N ALA A 313 -7.39 13.63 -29.52
CA ALA A 313 -8.84 13.48 -29.67
C ALA A 313 -9.39 13.96 -31.03
N PRO A 314 -8.90 15.06 -31.65
CA PRO A 314 -9.38 15.49 -32.96
C PRO A 314 -9.25 14.45 -34.09
N THR A 315 -8.42 13.41 -33.93
CA THR A 315 -8.18 12.36 -34.94
C THR A 315 -9.15 11.17 -34.83
N ASP A 316 -9.96 11.13 -33.78
CA ASP A 316 -10.83 9.99 -33.50
C ASP A 316 -12.03 9.97 -34.46
N THR A 317 -12.23 8.83 -35.12
CA THR A 317 -13.28 8.66 -36.14
C THR A 317 -14.70 8.76 -35.58
N ARG A 318 -14.87 8.66 -34.25
CA ARG A 318 -16.15 8.92 -33.56
C ARG A 318 -16.68 10.34 -33.78
N PHE A 319 -15.84 11.29 -34.20
CA PHE A 319 -16.22 12.68 -34.41
C PHE A 319 -16.52 13.05 -35.87
N ALA A 320 -16.59 12.07 -36.77
CA ALA A 320 -16.90 12.32 -38.19
C ALA A 320 -18.21 13.11 -38.38
N PRO A 321 -18.25 14.09 -39.32
CA PRO A 321 -17.19 14.45 -40.25
C PRO A 321 -16.12 15.41 -39.69
N ASP A 322 -16.21 15.85 -38.43
CA ASP A 322 -15.28 16.78 -37.78
C ASP A 322 -14.05 16.05 -37.19
N VAL A 323 -13.22 15.52 -38.09
CA VAL A 323 -11.99 14.77 -37.77
C VAL A 323 -10.80 15.41 -38.46
N LEU A 324 -9.68 15.51 -37.74
CA LEU A 324 -8.41 16.02 -38.24
C LEU A 324 -7.45 14.87 -38.58
N THR A 325 -6.48 15.12 -39.47
CA THR A 325 -5.33 14.23 -39.66
C THR A 325 -4.21 14.59 -38.69
N ASN A 326 -3.24 13.69 -38.50
CA ASN A 326 -2.04 13.98 -37.68
C ASN A 326 -1.29 15.25 -38.14
N GLN A 327 -1.26 15.56 -39.44
CA GLN A 327 -0.61 16.78 -39.95
C GLN A 327 -1.36 18.06 -39.58
N GLN A 328 -2.62 17.96 -39.16
CA GLN A 328 -3.46 19.09 -38.77
C GLN A 328 -3.48 19.31 -37.25
N LEU A 329 -2.67 18.57 -36.48
CA LEU A 329 -2.52 18.72 -35.02
C LEU A 329 -1.47 19.75 -34.60
N ASP A 330 -1.01 20.60 -35.53
CA ASP A 330 -0.24 21.80 -35.21
C ASP A 330 -1.03 22.69 -34.24
N PRO A 331 -0.54 22.93 -33.00
CA PRO A 331 -1.24 23.71 -31.98
C PRO A 331 -1.43 25.18 -32.34
N HIS A 332 -0.71 25.71 -33.34
CA HIS A 332 -0.90 27.06 -33.86
C HIS A 332 -1.92 27.13 -35.01
N SER A 333 -2.29 25.98 -35.58
CA SER A 333 -3.17 25.94 -36.74
C SER A 333 -4.62 26.29 -36.39
N ALA A 334 -5.29 26.98 -37.33
CA ALA A 334 -6.72 27.26 -37.21
C ALA A 334 -7.59 25.99 -37.17
N ALA A 335 -7.10 24.89 -37.76
CA ALA A 335 -7.80 23.60 -37.77
C ALA A 335 -7.86 22.99 -36.35
N PHE A 336 -6.70 22.86 -35.69
CA PHE A 336 -6.60 22.31 -34.34
C PHE A 336 -7.38 23.16 -33.33
N ARG A 337 -7.11 24.47 -33.29
CA ARG A 337 -7.79 25.40 -32.36
C ARG A 337 -9.29 25.44 -32.64
N GLY A 338 -9.69 25.50 -33.91
CA GLY A 338 -11.09 25.53 -34.29
C GLY A 338 -11.86 24.27 -33.88
N TRP A 339 -11.23 23.10 -33.92
CA TRP A 339 -11.83 21.85 -33.43
C TRP A 339 -12.10 21.92 -31.92
N TRP A 340 -11.09 22.31 -31.13
CA TRP A 340 -11.23 22.46 -29.68
C TRP A 340 -12.26 23.52 -29.31
N THR A 341 -12.29 24.67 -30.00
CA THR A 341 -13.31 25.71 -29.78
C THR A 341 -14.72 25.17 -30.00
N ARG A 342 -14.98 24.45 -31.10
CA ARG A 342 -16.30 23.86 -31.37
C ARG A 342 -16.69 22.83 -30.31
N LYS A 343 -15.75 21.98 -29.90
CA LYS A 343 -16.01 20.96 -28.87
C LYS A 343 -16.30 21.59 -27.51
N ALA A 344 -15.53 22.60 -27.13
CA ALA A 344 -15.73 23.36 -25.90
C ALA A 344 -17.07 24.12 -25.91
N GLN A 345 -17.48 24.70 -27.04
CA GLN A 345 -18.80 25.31 -27.20
C GLN A 345 -19.93 24.29 -27.05
N GLN A 346 -19.75 23.07 -27.58
CA GLN A 346 -20.72 21.99 -27.40
C GLN A 346 -20.89 21.61 -25.92
N LEU A 347 -19.78 21.47 -25.20
CA LEU A 347 -19.78 21.22 -23.76
C LEU A 347 -20.43 22.37 -22.98
N GLN A 348 -20.06 23.62 -23.26
CA GLN A 348 -20.63 24.79 -22.58
C GLN A 348 -22.13 24.92 -22.83
N ALA A 349 -22.61 24.61 -24.04
CA ALA A 349 -24.04 24.67 -24.35
C ALA A 349 -24.86 23.67 -23.51
N ALA A 350 -24.28 22.50 -23.21
CA ALA A 350 -24.90 21.50 -22.33
C ALA A 350 -24.65 21.79 -20.84
N ILE A 351 -23.51 22.40 -20.51
CA ILE A 351 -22.98 22.61 -19.16
C ILE A 351 -22.39 24.03 -19.08
N PRO A 352 -23.21 25.07 -18.83
CA PRO A 352 -22.77 26.47 -18.93
C PRO A 352 -21.63 26.88 -18.01
N ASP A 353 -21.47 26.16 -16.90
CA ASP A 353 -20.44 26.34 -15.88
C ASP A 353 -19.33 25.27 -15.94
N PHE A 354 -19.18 24.59 -17.07
CA PHE A 354 -18.09 23.64 -17.31
C PHE A 354 -16.73 24.31 -17.08
N MET A 355 -15.88 23.65 -16.29
CA MET A 355 -14.65 24.28 -15.77
C MET A 355 -13.51 24.32 -16.80
N GLY A 356 -13.44 23.30 -17.66
CA GLY A 356 -12.35 23.13 -18.61
C GLY A 356 -11.76 21.72 -18.58
N PHE A 357 -10.47 21.63 -18.86
CA PHE A 357 -9.83 20.36 -19.21
C PHE A 357 -8.57 20.09 -18.41
N THR A 358 -8.34 18.83 -18.06
CA THR A 358 -7.01 18.33 -17.61
C THR A 358 -6.34 17.56 -18.73
N VAL A 359 -5.03 17.71 -18.86
CA VAL A 359 -4.27 17.09 -19.94
C VAL A 359 -3.06 16.35 -19.36
N LYS A 360 -3.01 15.04 -19.62
CA LYS A 360 -1.79 14.23 -19.48
C LYS A 360 -1.26 13.96 -20.89
N ALA A 361 -0.14 14.58 -21.23
CA ALA A 361 0.46 14.53 -22.55
C ALA A 361 1.93 14.09 -22.47
N ASN A 362 2.40 13.33 -23.47
CA ASN A 362 3.77 12.79 -23.56
C ASN A 362 4.25 12.06 -22.29
N SER A 363 3.35 11.29 -21.66
CA SER A 363 3.62 10.58 -20.40
C SER A 363 2.90 9.23 -20.39
N GLU A 364 3.61 8.15 -20.06
CA GLU A 364 3.07 6.77 -20.00
C GLU A 364 2.33 6.32 -21.26
N GLY A 365 2.87 6.68 -22.43
CA GLY A 365 2.28 6.35 -23.74
C GLY A 365 1.06 7.21 -24.12
N GLN A 366 0.66 8.20 -23.32
CA GLN A 366 -0.32 9.21 -23.74
C GLN A 366 0.32 10.14 -24.77
N PRO A 367 -0.35 10.38 -25.92
CA PRO A 367 0.20 11.23 -26.97
C PRO A 367 0.18 12.70 -26.55
N GLY A 368 1.00 13.52 -27.19
CA GLY A 368 1.12 14.93 -26.86
C GLY A 368 1.89 15.75 -27.89
N PRO A 369 2.07 17.06 -27.65
CA PRO A 369 2.68 17.98 -28.62
C PRO A 369 4.07 17.55 -29.12
N GLN A 370 4.89 16.89 -28.28
CA GLN A 370 6.23 16.46 -28.67
C GLN A 370 6.23 15.43 -29.81
N ASP A 371 5.15 14.65 -29.96
CA ASP A 371 5.00 13.69 -31.06
C ASP A 371 4.89 14.39 -32.43
N PHE A 372 4.59 15.69 -32.42
CA PHE A 372 4.39 16.54 -33.59
C PHE A 372 5.46 17.63 -33.72
N GLY A 373 6.52 17.60 -32.89
CA GLY A 373 7.64 18.54 -32.93
C GLY A 373 7.41 19.86 -32.18
N TYR A 374 6.43 19.90 -31.27
CA TYR A 374 6.13 21.06 -30.41
C TYR A 374 6.44 20.76 -28.95
N ASP A 375 6.67 21.79 -28.14
CA ASP A 375 6.82 21.59 -26.69
C ASP A 375 5.49 21.64 -25.92
N HIS A 376 5.57 21.42 -24.61
CA HIS A 376 4.40 21.47 -23.73
C HIS A 376 3.73 22.85 -23.69
N GLY A 377 4.50 23.93 -23.87
CA GLY A 377 4.00 25.31 -23.91
C GLY A 377 3.10 25.53 -25.12
N ASP A 378 3.57 25.14 -26.30
CA ASP A 378 2.80 25.22 -27.54
C ASP A 378 1.52 24.39 -27.47
N GLY A 379 1.62 23.14 -27.01
CA GLY A 379 0.46 22.25 -26.88
C GLY A 379 -0.59 22.75 -25.89
N ALA A 380 -0.16 23.21 -24.71
CA ALA A 380 -1.06 23.77 -23.70
C ALA A 380 -1.75 25.03 -24.22
N ASN A 381 -1.00 25.97 -24.79
CA ASN A 381 -1.53 27.23 -25.31
C ASN A 381 -2.44 27.01 -26.53
N GLY A 382 -2.17 26.02 -27.38
CA GLY A 382 -3.06 25.68 -28.49
C GLY A 382 -4.49 25.36 -28.03
N ILE A 383 -4.62 24.61 -26.92
CA ILE A 383 -5.93 24.31 -26.31
C ILE A 383 -6.43 25.51 -25.50
N ALA A 384 -5.57 26.16 -24.72
CA ALA A 384 -5.93 27.30 -23.87
C ALA A 384 -6.50 28.48 -24.68
N SER A 385 -5.83 28.87 -25.76
CA SER A 385 -6.30 29.85 -26.76
C SER A 385 -7.69 29.49 -27.30
N ALA A 386 -7.97 28.20 -27.49
CA ALA A 386 -9.21 27.74 -28.10
C ALA A 386 -10.41 27.85 -27.14
N VAL A 387 -10.18 27.88 -25.84
CA VAL A 387 -11.22 27.80 -24.79
C VAL A 387 -11.27 29.01 -23.86
N SER A 388 -10.28 29.89 -23.89
CA SER A 388 -10.16 31.06 -23.00
C SER A 388 -11.37 32.00 -23.08
N ALA A 389 -11.90 32.26 -24.28
CA ALA A 389 -13.09 33.08 -24.49
C ALA A 389 -14.37 32.51 -23.84
N LEU A 390 -14.37 31.22 -23.48
CA LEU A 390 -15.45 30.54 -22.77
C LEU A 390 -15.25 30.54 -21.24
N GLY A 391 -14.15 31.11 -20.74
CA GLY A 391 -13.79 31.14 -19.32
C GLY A 391 -13.26 29.81 -18.78
N MET A 392 -12.93 28.86 -19.67
CA MET A 392 -12.44 27.53 -19.30
C MET A 392 -10.94 27.54 -19.01
N LYS A 393 -10.52 26.61 -18.16
CA LYS A 393 -9.13 26.43 -17.73
C LYS A 393 -8.51 25.18 -18.33
N VAL A 394 -7.18 25.15 -18.41
CA VAL A 394 -6.41 23.98 -18.82
C VAL A 394 -5.46 23.60 -17.68
N PHE A 395 -5.72 22.47 -17.04
CA PHE A 395 -4.83 21.87 -16.05
C PHE A 395 -3.85 20.95 -16.78
N TRP A 396 -2.67 21.47 -17.09
CA TRP A 396 -1.63 20.73 -17.78
C TRP A 396 -0.75 20.00 -16.76
N ARG A 397 -0.84 18.67 -16.73
CA ARG A 397 -0.11 17.88 -15.72
C ARG A 397 1.37 17.86 -16.04
N THR A 398 2.20 18.17 -15.04
CA THR A 398 3.66 18.19 -15.17
C THR A 398 4.32 16.84 -14.87
N PHE A 399 3.52 15.78 -14.67
CA PHE A 399 3.97 14.41 -14.48
C PHE A 399 4.49 13.80 -15.80
N VAL A 400 5.63 14.30 -16.25
CA VAL A 400 6.36 13.90 -17.46
C VAL A 400 7.79 13.52 -17.09
N TYR A 401 8.33 12.52 -17.76
CA TYR A 401 9.65 11.98 -17.43
C TYR A 401 10.28 11.23 -18.61
N ASN A 402 10.28 11.84 -19.79
CA ASN A 402 10.97 11.28 -20.94
C ASN A 402 12.45 10.97 -20.60
N ALA A 403 12.84 9.70 -20.75
CA ALA A 403 14.17 9.23 -20.39
C ALA A 403 15.31 9.86 -21.20
N ASP A 404 14.99 10.43 -22.37
CA ASP A 404 15.95 11.14 -23.21
C ASP A 404 16.34 12.53 -22.65
N VAL A 405 15.58 13.09 -21.71
CA VAL A 405 15.82 14.42 -21.12
C VAL A 405 16.97 14.39 -20.11
N ASP A 406 16.97 13.41 -19.21
CA ASP A 406 18.02 13.23 -18.20
C ASP A 406 18.03 11.79 -17.66
N ASN A 407 19.18 11.30 -17.20
CA ASN A 407 19.29 9.96 -16.62
C ASN A 407 18.60 9.82 -15.26
N ASP A 408 18.38 10.92 -14.51
CA ASP A 408 17.63 10.94 -13.24
C ASP A 408 16.18 11.38 -13.47
N ARG A 409 15.23 10.47 -13.22
CA ARG A 409 13.78 10.73 -13.41
C ARG A 409 13.31 12.00 -12.71
N LEU A 410 13.83 12.28 -11.51
CA LEU A 410 13.37 13.38 -10.68
C LEU A 410 13.70 14.76 -11.28
N LYS A 411 14.67 14.84 -12.19
CA LYS A 411 15.07 16.10 -12.85
C LYS A 411 14.15 16.50 -13.99
N ARG A 412 13.50 15.52 -14.62
CA ARG A 412 12.97 15.67 -15.99
C ARG A 412 11.82 16.65 -16.09
N ALA A 413 10.84 16.56 -15.18
CA ALA A 413 9.71 17.49 -15.17
C ALA A 413 10.17 18.96 -15.12
N TYR A 414 11.06 19.31 -14.19
CA TYR A 414 11.59 20.68 -14.12
C TYR A 414 12.31 21.11 -15.41
N LEU A 415 13.11 20.23 -16.03
CA LEU A 415 13.83 20.54 -17.26
C LEU A 415 12.91 20.75 -18.48
N GLU A 416 11.76 20.05 -18.52
CA GLU A 416 10.76 20.17 -19.59
C GLU A 416 9.94 21.47 -19.49
N PHE A 417 9.79 22.04 -18.29
CA PHE A 417 8.91 23.20 -18.07
C PHE A 417 9.63 24.51 -17.75
N ASN A 418 10.79 24.49 -17.09
CA ASN A 418 11.42 25.72 -16.58
C ASN A 418 11.75 26.72 -17.69
N TYR A 419 12.29 26.25 -18.82
CA TYR A 419 12.70 27.15 -19.89
C TYR A 419 11.50 27.88 -20.54
N ILE A 420 10.29 27.28 -20.45
CA ILE A 420 9.04 27.86 -20.96
C ILE A 420 8.51 28.92 -20.00
N ASP A 421 8.61 28.69 -18.68
CA ASP A 421 8.24 29.67 -17.64
C ASP A 421 9.18 30.89 -17.63
N ASP A 422 10.46 30.70 -17.95
CA ASP A 422 11.45 31.77 -18.01
C ASP A 422 11.53 32.48 -19.38
N GLU A 423 10.77 32.02 -20.37
CA GLU A 423 10.87 32.48 -21.75
C GLU A 423 10.49 33.96 -21.89
N PRO A 424 11.38 34.84 -22.40
CA PRO A 424 11.05 36.25 -22.62
C PRO A 424 9.95 36.41 -23.67
N GLN A 425 8.90 37.17 -23.33
CA GLN A 425 7.79 37.44 -24.24
C GLN A 425 7.94 38.77 -24.97
N PRO A 426 7.35 38.93 -26.18
CA PRO A 426 7.44 40.16 -26.97
C PRO A 426 6.92 41.42 -26.27
N ASP A 427 6.05 41.28 -25.28
CA ASP A 427 5.48 42.38 -24.49
C ASP A 427 6.36 42.82 -23.30
N GLY A 428 7.53 42.19 -23.14
CA GLY A 428 8.48 42.47 -22.06
C GLY A 428 8.24 41.68 -20.78
N THR A 429 7.23 40.80 -20.75
CA THR A 429 7.02 39.84 -19.67
C THR A 429 7.88 38.58 -19.85
N LYS A 430 7.76 37.62 -18.93
CA LYS A 430 8.35 36.28 -19.01
C LYS A 430 7.26 35.24 -18.85
N GLY A 431 7.49 34.05 -19.40
CA GLY A 431 6.57 32.93 -19.37
C GLY A 431 5.69 32.90 -20.61
N ARG A 432 5.72 31.79 -21.34
CA ARG A 432 4.90 31.63 -22.56
C ARG A 432 3.50 31.11 -22.27
N PHE A 433 3.26 30.42 -21.15
CA PHE A 433 1.94 29.84 -20.84
C PHE A 433 0.84 30.91 -20.70
N GLU A 434 -0.34 30.64 -21.25
CA GLU A 434 -1.50 31.55 -21.14
C GLU A 434 -2.08 31.61 -19.71
N ASP A 435 -2.72 32.74 -19.37
CA ASP A 435 -3.29 33.02 -18.04
C ASP A 435 -4.33 32.00 -17.54
N ASN A 436 -4.95 31.20 -18.43
CA ASN A 436 -5.90 30.15 -18.09
C ASN A 436 -5.28 28.74 -18.06
N VAL A 437 -3.95 28.63 -18.16
CA VAL A 437 -3.19 27.38 -17.97
C VAL A 437 -2.73 27.28 -16.52
N PHE A 438 -2.89 26.09 -15.94
CA PHE A 438 -2.34 25.70 -14.64
C PHE A 438 -1.36 24.54 -14.83
N LEU A 439 -0.13 24.72 -14.37
CA LEU A 439 0.83 23.63 -14.26
C LEU A 439 0.50 22.77 -13.03
N GLN A 440 -0.19 21.66 -13.27
CA GLN A 440 -0.63 20.72 -12.23
C GLN A 440 0.52 19.79 -11.84
N THR A 441 1.12 20.08 -10.68
CA THR A 441 2.37 19.50 -10.20
C THR A 441 2.15 18.72 -8.91
N LYS A 442 2.59 17.46 -8.88
CA LYS A 442 2.54 16.61 -7.68
C LYS A 442 3.33 17.22 -6.53
N ASN A 443 3.01 16.84 -5.28
CA ASN A 443 3.76 17.31 -4.10
C ASN A 443 5.25 16.96 -4.12
N GLY A 444 5.63 15.86 -4.78
CA GLY A 444 7.02 15.44 -4.94
C GLY A 444 7.35 15.12 -6.41
N PRO A 445 8.65 15.03 -6.75
CA PRO A 445 9.14 14.87 -8.12
C PRO A 445 9.02 13.44 -8.67
N LEU A 446 8.64 12.45 -7.86
CA LEU A 446 8.45 11.08 -8.32
C LEU A 446 6.97 10.78 -8.56
N ASP A 447 6.28 10.15 -7.59
CA ASP A 447 4.94 9.61 -7.78
C ASP A 447 4.30 9.23 -6.45
N PHE A 448 3.90 10.24 -5.66
CA PHE A 448 3.06 10.09 -4.47
C PHE A 448 3.54 9.07 -3.42
N GLN A 449 4.85 8.87 -3.28
CA GLN A 449 5.40 7.97 -2.26
C GLN A 449 5.04 8.44 -0.84
N GLY A 450 5.09 7.54 0.16
CA GLY A 450 4.72 7.86 1.55
C GLY A 450 5.49 9.06 2.15
N ARG A 451 6.70 9.34 1.63
CA ARG A 451 7.43 10.60 1.81
C ARG A 451 8.32 10.87 0.60
N GLU A 452 8.23 12.08 0.06
CA GLU A 452 9.10 12.61 -0.98
C GLU A 452 9.67 13.97 -0.55
N PRO A 453 10.83 14.41 -1.05
CA PRO A 453 11.18 15.82 -0.98
C PRO A 453 10.16 16.64 -1.78
N ILE A 454 9.97 17.91 -1.41
CA ILE A 454 9.05 18.78 -2.15
C ILE A 454 9.49 18.92 -3.61
N HIS A 455 8.54 18.95 -4.55
CA HIS A 455 8.86 19.10 -5.97
C HIS A 455 9.53 20.46 -6.23
N PRO A 456 10.71 20.52 -6.89
CA PRO A 456 11.46 21.78 -7.07
C PRO A 456 10.75 22.82 -7.97
N MET A 457 9.72 22.43 -8.72
CA MET A 457 8.94 23.37 -9.53
C MET A 457 8.09 24.29 -8.65
N LEU A 458 7.71 23.87 -7.44
CA LEU A 458 6.90 24.67 -6.53
C LEU A 458 7.72 25.87 -6.05
N GLY A 459 7.30 27.07 -6.45
CA GLY A 459 8.00 28.34 -6.21
C GLY A 459 8.99 28.73 -7.31
N ARG A 460 9.39 27.82 -8.20
CA ARG A 460 10.28 28.09 -9.34
C ARG A 460 9.55 28.43 -10.63
N MET A 461 8.30 27.98 -10.81
CA MET A 461 7.47 28.43 -11.94
C MET A 461 6.79 29.73 -11.50
N GLU A 462 7.50 30.84 -11.65
CA GLU A 462 7.13 32.13 -11.08
C GLU A 462 6.12 32.88 -11.95
N ASN A 463 6.12 32.59 -13.25
CA ASN A 463 5.37 33.33 -14.26
C ASN A 463 4.13 32.60 -14.76
N THR A 464 3.90 31.36 -14.31
CA THR A 464 2.77 30.52 -14.71
C THR A 464 1.94 30.10 -13.50
N ASN A 465 0.60 30.05 -13.63
CA ASN A 465 -0.23 29.56 -12.53
C ASN A 465 0.15 28.12 -12.16
N GLN A 466 0.26 27.85 -10.87
CA GLN A 466 0.56 26.51 -10.36
C GLN A 466 -0.69 25.87 -9.74
N ALA A 467 -0.84 24.56 -9.92
CA ALA A 467 -1.79 23.74 -9.17
C ALA A 467 -1.03 22.63 -8.44
N LEU A 468 -1.22 22.50 -7.12
CA LEU A 468 -0.65 21.38 -6.36
C LEU A 468 -1.56 20.15 -6.50
N GLU A 469 -1.02 19.03 -7.00
CA GLU A 469 -1.69 17.74 -7.08
C GLU A 469 -1.29 16.86 -5.88
N LEU A 470 -2.28 16.38 -5.14
CA LEU A 470 -2.15 15.48 -4.00
C LEU A 470 -2.91 14.18 -4.27
N GLN A 471 -2.45 13.04 -3.73
CA GLN A 471 -3.16 11.78 -3.86
C GLN A 471 -4.02 11.52 -2.61
N VAL A 472 -5.35 11.57 -2.75
CA VAL A 472 -6.27 11.19 -1.66
C VAL A 472 -6.47 9.67 -1.65
N THR A 473 -6.52 9.06 -2.83
CA THR A 473 -6.48 7.61 -2.99
C THR A 473 -5.13 7.06 -2.57
N GLN A 474 -5.12 5.92 -1.89
CA GLN A 474 -3.93 5.42 -1.20
C GLN A 474 -3.12 4.46 -2.08
N GLU A 475 -2.70 4.85 -3.27
CA GLU A 475 -2.00 3.92 -4.17
C GLU A 475 -0.74 3.31 -3.53
N TYR A 476 0.15 4.17 -3.04
CA TYR A 476 1.39 3.77 -2.35
C TYR A 476 1.25 3.78 -0.83
N THR A 477 0.14 4.28 -0.31
CA THR A 477 -0.13 4.45 1.12
C THR A 477 -1.16 3.45 1.63
N GLY A 478 -1.18 2.25 1.04
CA GLY A 478 -1.83 1.06 1.59
C GLY A 478 -3.24 0.73 1.07
N GLN A 479 -3.59 1.27 -0.10
CA GLN A 479 -4.83 1.04 -0.84
C GLN A 479 -6.06 1.18 0.06
N ASN A 480 -7.06 0.30 -0.09
CA ASN A 480 -8.22 0.25 0.80
C ASN A 480 -8.02 -0.67 2.01
N LYS A 481 -6.78 -1.07 2.33
CA LYS A 481 -6.47 -2.11 3.32
C LYS A 481 -5.83 -1.53 4.59
N MET A 482 -4.89 -0.60 4.44
CA MET A 482 -4.14 -0.04 5.57
C MET A 482 -4.77 1.26 6.07
N LEU A 483 -4.72 1.47 7.39
CA LEU A 483 -5.05 2.75 7.99
C LEU A 483 -3.87 3.70 7.76
N THR A 484 -4.07 4.77 6.99
CA THR A 484 -3.06 5.82 6.80
C THR A 484 -3.73 7.17 6.64
N PHE A 485 -3.63 7.99 7.67
CA PHE A 485 -4.16 9.35 7.67
C PHE A 485 -3.15 10.30 7.02
N LEU A 486 -3.52 10.93 5.90
CA LEU A 486 -2.62 11.67 5.02
C LEU A 486 -2.50 13.16 5.35
N ALA A 487 -3.36 13.70 6.23
CA ALA A 487 -3.27 15.12 6.61
C ALA A 487 -1.87 15.54 7.10
N PRO A 488 -1.14 14.74 7.91
CA PRO A 488 0.22 15.08 8.31
C PRO A 488 1.21 15.15 7.15
N MET A 489 1.04 14.33 6.11
CA MET A 489 1.87 14.37 4.90
C MET A 489 1.62 15.67 4.12
N TRP A 490 0.36 16.07 3.97
CA TRP A 490 0.01 17.30 3.26
C TRP A 490 0.35 18.54 4.07
N GLU A 491 0.24 18.50 5.39
CA GLU A 491 0.72 19.56 6.27
C GLU A 491 2.25 19.71 6.16
N GLU A 492 3.01 18.60 6.14
CA GLU A 492 4.46 18.60 5.87
C GLU A 492 4.78 19.24 4.51
N ALA A 493 4.03 18.89 3.46
CA ALA A 493 4.22 19.46 2.12
C ALA A 493 3.86 20.96 2.07
N LEU A 494 2.65 21.35 2.50
CA LEU A 494 2.14 22.73 2.46
C LEU A 494 2.95 23.67 3.35
N LYS A 495 3.52 23.18 4.45
CA LYS A 495 4.38 23.97 5.37
C LYS A 495 5.88 23.82 5.09
N SER A 496 6.26 23.16 4.00
CA SER A 496 7.65 23.14 3.56
C SER A 496 8.06 24.51 3.03
N ASP A 497 9.16 25.03 3.56
CA ASP A 497 9.79 26.26 3.12
C ASP A 497 10.64 25.98 1.88
N THR A 498 10.29 26.59 0.74
CA THR A 498 11.02 26.40 -0.53
C THR A 498 12.30 27.23 -0.59
N TYR A 499 12.46 28.22 0.29
CA TYR A 499 13.51 29.23 0.25
C TYR A 499 13.54 30.01 -1.09
N ALA A 500 12.37 30.18 -1.72
CA ALA A 500 12.22 31.00 -2.92
C ALA A 500 12.80 32.41 -2.70
N THR A 501 13.69 32.83 -3.61
CA THR A 501 14.47 34.07 -3.47
C THR A 501 13.72 35.32 -3.92
N ASN A 502 12.66 35.14 -4.70
CA ASN A 502 11.78 36.19 -5.21
C ASN A 502 10.55 36.42 -4.30
N ALA A 503 10.28 35.53 -3.34
CA ALA A 503 9.15 35.61 -2.43
C ALA A 503 9.52 36.34 -1.11
N PRO A 504 8.55 37.00 -0.44
CA PRO A 504 8.76 37.51 0.91
C PRO A 504 9.15 36.40 1.88
N ALA A 505 10.07 36.68 2.81
CA ALA A 505 10.60 35.68 3.74
C ALA A 505 9.52 35.00 4.61
N ASP A 506 8.40 35.69 4.87
CA ASP A 506 7.24 35.19 5.61
C ASP A 506 6.18 34.51 4.71
N LYS A 507 6.40 34.44 3.39
CA LYS A 507 5.46 33.91 2.39
C LYS A 507 6.13 33.01 1.34
N ARG A 508 6.94 32.07 1.82
CA ARG A 508 7.71 31.13 0.96
C ARG A 508 7.43 29.67 1.27
N LEU A 509 6.38 29.38 2.03
CA LEU A 509 5.91 28.01 2.19
C LEU A 509 5.19 27.58 0.92
N VAL A 510 5.14 26.28 0.64
CA VAL A 510 4.37 25.73 -0.49
C VAL A 510 2.91 26.20 -0.44
N GLY A 511 2.29 26.27 0.74
CA GLY A 511 0.95 26.82 0.92
C GLY A 511 0.81 28.27 0.43
N ASN A 512 1.86 29.09 0.57
CA ASN A 512 1.88 30.46 0.05
C ASN A 512 2.00 30.52 -1.48
N ILE A 513 2.66 29.52 -2.08
CA ILE A 513 2.74 29.39 -3.54
C ILE A 513 1.36 28.97 -4.08
N VAL A 514 0.77 27.95 -3.45
CA VAL A 514 -0.53 27.39 -3.85
C VAL A 514 -1.68 28.38 -3.62
N ASP A 515 -1.65 29.18 -2.54
CA ASP A 515 -2.63 30.26 -2.32
C ASP A 515 -2.30 31.57 -3.05
N GLY A 516 -1.20 31.58 -3.84
CA GLY A 516 -0.76 32.68 -4.67
C GLY A 516 -0.11 33.84 -3.92
N SER A 517 -0.09 33.83 -2.58
CA SER A 517 0.46 34.94 -1.78
C SER A 517 1.98 35.12 -1.88
N ALA A 518 2.71 34.09 -2.33
CA ALA A 518 4.16 34.14 -2.57
C ALA A 518 4.52 34.98 -3.81
N GLN A 519 3.82 34.77 -4.93
CA GLN A 519 4.14 35.33 -6.25
C GLN A 519 3.07 36.31 -6.76
N GLY A 520 1.97 36.51 -6.04
CA GLY A 520 0.89 37.42 -6.41
C GLY A 520 -0.12 36.85 -7.42
N HIS A 521 -0.15 35.53 -7.60
CA HIS A 521 -1.12 34.86 -8.48
C HIS A 521 -2.54 34.99 -7.90
N LYS A 522 -3.50 35.43 -8.72
CA LYS A 522 -4.89 35.69 -8.27
C LYS A 522 -5.83 34.50 -8.48
N ASP A 523 -5.49 33.60 -9.39
CA ASP A 523 -6.24 32.38 -9.66
C ASP A 523 -5.39 31.19 -9.21
N THR A 524 -5.89 30.46 -8.22
CA THR A 524 -5.08 29.52 -7.43
C THR A 524 -5.75 28.16 -7.39
N ALA A 525 -4.98 27.08 -7.40
CA ALA A 525 -5.55 25.75 -7.51
C ALA A 525 -4.85 24.70 -6.65
N ILE A 526 -5.65 23.79 -6.11
CA ILE A 526 -5.21 22.55 -5.49
C ILE A 526 -6.13 21.41 -5.95
N VAL A 527 -5.52 20.27 -6.25
CA VAL A 527 -6.17 19.12 -6.89
C VAL A 527 -5.88 17.88 -6.06
N GLY A 528 -6.92 17.09 -5.77
CA GLY A 528 -6.81 15.83 -5.05
C GLY A 528 -7.24 14.65 -5.92
N VAL A 529 -6.39 13.64 -6.14
CA VAL A 529 -6.80 12.40 -6.81
C VAL A 529 -7.79 11.65 -5.92
N ALA A 530 -9.06 11.61 -6.32
CA ALA A 530 -10.18 11.15 -5.54
C ALA A 530 -10.05 9.67 -5.12
N ASN A 531 -10.54 9.35 -3.91
CA ASN A 531 -10.59 7.99 -3.37
C ASN A 531 -12.01 7.42 -3.32
N LEU A 532 -12.92 7.95 -4.14
CA LEU A 532 -14.32 7.58 -4.16
C LEU A 532 -14.59 6.41 -5.11
N GLY A 533 -15.53 5.55 -4.72
CA GLY A 533 -16.01 4.43 -5.53
C GLY A 533 -17.40 4.01 -5.07
N ASN A 534 -17.87 2.87 -5.55
CA ASN A 534 -19.21 2.39 -5.23
C ASN A 534 -19.31 1.49 -3.98
N ALA A 535 -18.26 1.37 -3.17
CA ALA A 535 -18.32 0.73 -1.85
C ALA A 535 -19.40 1.35 -0.95
N ASP A 536 -19.95 0.57 0.00
CA ASP A 536 -20.99 1.06 0.92
C ASP A 536 -20.58 2.33 1.66
N ASN A 537 -19.32 2.40 2.10
CA ASN A 537 -18.74 3.57 2.77
C ASN A 537 -18.07 4.56 1.79
N LEU A 538 -18.25 4.36 0.48
CA LEU A 538 -17.75 5.16 -0.65
C LEU A 538 -16.24 5.25 -0.82
N THR A 539 -15.43 4.82 0.15
CA THR A 539 -13.96 4.92 0.13
C THR A 539 -13.25 3.58 0.31
N GLY A 540 -13.99 2.48 0.43
CA GLY A 540 -13.49 1.13 0.69
C GLY A 540 -13.06 0.93 2.15
N ASN A 541 -12.25 1.82 2.72
CA ASN A 541 -11.87 1.84 4.14
C ASN A 541 -12.47 3.07 4.84
N HIS A 542 -13.06 2.87 6.04
CA HIS A 542 -13.67 3.94 6.83
C HIS A 542 -12.69 5.08 7.12
N PHE A 543 -11.43 4.77 7.44
CA PHE A 543 -10.42 5.80 7.70
C PHE A 543 -9.98 6.54 6.44
N SER A 544 -10.19 5.99 5.24
CA SER A 544 -9.93 6.71 3.99
C SER A 544 -10.91 7.87 3.77
N GLN A 545 -12.09 7.86 4.41
CA GLN A 545 -12.97 9.04 4.41
C GLN A 545 -12.30 10.25 5.08
N ALA A 546 -11.47 10.02 6.10
CA ALA A 546 -10.73 11.07 6.80
C ALA A 546 -9.74 11.78 5.87
N ASN A 547 -9.21 11.09 4.85
CA ASN A 547 -8.30 11.69 3.87
C ASN A 547 -9.04 12.63 2.93
N LEU A 548 -10.22 12.26 2.43
CA LEU A 548 -11.06 13.18 1.65
C LEU A 548 -11.50 14.39 2.48
N TYR A 549 -11.87 14.13 3.75
CA TYR A 549 -12.18 15.18 4.71
C TYR A 549 -11.02 16.16 4.87
N ALA A 550 -9.83 15.65 5.21
CA ALA A 550 -8.64 16.46 5.43
C ALA A 550 -8.21 17.25 4.19
N PHE A 551 -8.30 16.65 2.99
CA PHE A 551 -8.00 17.34 1.74
C PHE A 551 -8.89 18.57 1.60
N GLY A 552 -10.20 18.42 1.76
CA GLY A 552 -11.13 19.55 1.64
C GLY A 552 -10.91 20.61 2.72
N ARG A 553 -10.62 20.23 3.97
CA ARG A 553 -10.30 21.20 5.04
C ARG A 553 -9.03 21.99 4.74
N GLN A 554 -7.95 21.34 4.28
CA GLN A 554 -6.69 22.01 3.94
C GLN A 554 -6.76 22.77 2.61
N ALA A 555 -7.58 22.35 1.66
CA ALA A 555 -7.88 23.10 0.44
C ALA A 555 -8.64 24.40 0.75
N TRP A 556 -9.51 24.39 1.76
CA TRP A 556 -10.14 25.60 2.29
C TRP A 556 -9.12 26.49 3.02
N ASP A 557 -8.39 25.92 3.99
CA ASP A 557 -7.34 26.63 4.73
C ASP A 557 -6.17 25.68 5.05
N TRP A 558 -5.09 25.82 4.28
CA TRP A 558 -3.89 24.99 4.39
C TRP A 558 -3.14 25.16 5.72
N THR A 559 -3.46 26.19 6.50
CA THR A 559 -2.81 26.44 7.80
C THR A 559 -3.36 25.60 8.94
N LEU A 560 -4.52 24.96 8.74
CA LEU A 560 -5.12 24.05 9.72
C LEU A 560 -4.17 22.92 10.09
N LYS A 561 -4.22 22.51 11.37
CA LYS A 561 -3.41 21.42 11.89
C LYS A 561 -4.11 20.08 11.64
N SER A 562 -3.32 19.07 11.30
CA SER A 562 -3.81 17.71 11.05
C SER A 562 -4.55 17.11 12.25
N ASP A 563 -4.07 17.37 13.47
CA ASP A 563 -4.69 16.90 14.72
C ASP A 563 -6.09 17.50 14.94
N ASP A 564 -6.27 18.80 14.67
CA ASP A 564 -7.57 19.46 14.77
C ASP A 564 -8.56 18.89 13.74
N ILE A 565 -8.09 18.64 12.52
CA ILE A 565 -8.88 18.01 11.45
C ILE A 565 -9.28 16.58 11.84
N ALA A 566 -8.35 15.78 12.38
CA ALA A 566 -8.63 14.43 12.84
C ALA A 566 -9.70 14.43 13.94
N ARG A 567 -9.57 15.30 14.95
CA ARG A 567 -10.56 15.43 16.03
C ARG A 567 -11.94 15.84 15.51
N GLU A 568 -11.98 16.77 14.56
CA GLU A 568 -13.22 17.22 13.91
C GLU A 568 -13.91 16.04 13.21
N TRP A 569 -13.17 15.32 12.35
CA TRP A 569 -13.69 14.16 11.61
C TRP A 569 -14.12 13.01 12.54
N VAL A 570 -13.30 12.65 13.54
CA VAL A 570 -13.62 11.55 14.47
C VAL A 570 -14.92 11.82 15.22
N ARG A 571 -15.16 13.07 15.64
CA ARG A 571 -16.41 13.46 16.32
C ARG A 571 -17.63 13.38 15.41
N MET A 572 -17.46 13.67 14.13
CA MET A 572 -18.52 13.63 13.13
C MET A 572 -18.82 12.21 12.63
N THR A 573 -17.83 11.31 12.64
CA THR A 573 -17.94 9.97 12.04
C THR A 573 -18.10 8.85 13.06
N TRP A 574 -17.44 8.94 14.22
CA TRP A 574 -17.35 7.82 15.18
C TRP A 574 -18.15 8.09 16.45
N THR A 575 -17.72 9.06 17.25
CA THR A 575 -18.25 9.29 18.59
C THR A 575 -17.77 10.63 19.15
N ASN A 576 -18.50 11.19 20.11
CA ASN A 576 -18.07 12.36 20.89
C ASN A 576 -17.51 12.00 22.27
N ASP A 577 -17.47 10.71 22.64
CA ASP A 577 -16.80 10.24 23.85
C ASP A 577 -15.32 10.63 23.83
N ALA A 578 -14.87 11.35 24.87
CA ALA A 578 -13.54 11.96 24.87
C ALA A 578 -12.42 10.92 24.80
N HIS A 579 -12.55 9.79 25.51
CA HIS A 579 -11.55 8.74 25.53
C HIS A 579 -11.44 8.06 24.16
N ALA A 580 -12.57 7.69 23.56
CA ALA A 580 -12.58 7.09 22.23
C ALA A 580 -12.08 8.06 21.15
N VAL A 581 -12.45 9.35 21.23
CA VAL A 581 -11.94 10.39 20.32
C VAL A 581 -10.42 10.49 20.40
N ASP A 582 -9.86 10.66 21.60
CA ASP A 582 -8.41 10.82 21.79
C ASP A 582 -7.65 9.57 21.33
N THR A 583 -8.20 8.39 21.61
CA THR A 583 -7.62 7.10 21.20
C THR A 583 -7.57 6.96 19.68
N ILE A 584 -8.69 7.23 18.98
CA ILE A 584 -8.75 7.12 17.51
C ILE A 584 -7.85 8.18 16.86
N VAL A 585 -7.84 9.40 17.38
CA VAL A 585 -6.97 10.47 16.86
C VAL A 585 -5.50 10.10 17.02
N GLN A 586 -5.10 9.53 18.16
CA GLN A 586 -3.73 9.06 18.36
C GLN A 586 -3.36 8.00 17.32
N MET A 587 -4.24 7.00 17.08
CA MET A 587 -4.04 6.01 16.01
C MET A 587 -3.82 6.66 14.65
N MET A 588 -4.68 7.61 14.27
CA MET A 588 -4.58 8.32 12.99
C MET A 588 -3.26 9.09 12.86
N MET A 589 -2.85 9.85 13.88
CA MET A 589 -1.72 10.77 13.77
C MET A 589 -0.37 10.08 13.55
N GLY A 590 -0.13 8.91 14.15
CA GLY A 590 1.11 8.14 13.91
C GLY A 590 1.04 7.20 12.69
N SER A 591 -0.13 6.98 12.10
CA SER A 591 -0.32 5.95 11.06
C SER A 591 0.49 6.18 9.78
N ARG A 592 0.65 7.43 9.33
CA ARG A 592 1.48 7.76 8.15
C ARG A 592 2.96 7.51 8.41
N GLU A 593 3.46 7.89 9.58
CA GLU A 593 4.87 7.67 9.92
C GLU A 593 5.17 6.19 10.16
N ALA A 594 4.21 5.43 10.71
CA ALA A 594 4.30 3.97 10.80
C ALA A 594 4.46 3.35 9.41
N LEU A 595 3.60 3.74 8.46
CA LEU A 595 3.65 3.28 7.07
C LEU A 595 4.98 3.61 6.38
N VAL A 596 5.44 4.85 6.48
CA VAL A 596 6.76 5.23 5.94
C VAL A 596 7.86 4.40 6.61
N SER A 597 7.76 4.16 7.92
CA SER A 597 8.78 3.44 8.68
C SER A 597 8.93 1.98 8.25
N TYR A 598 7.83 1.25 8.02
CA TYR A 598 7.90 -0.15 7.58
C TYR A 598 8.01 -0.34 6.06
N GLN A 599 7.80 0.69 5.23
CA GLN A 599 7.96 0.61 3.78
C GLN A 599 9.27 1.24 3.28
N THR A 600 9.45 2.53 3.53
CA THR A 600 10.44 3.38 2.84
C THR A 600 11.06 4.43 3.80
N PRO A 601 11.64 4.01 4.95
CA PRO A 601 12.20 4.92 5.94
C PRO A 601 13.47 5.63 5.40
N LEU A 602 13.87 6.71 6.07
CA LEU A 602 15.13 7.43 5.82
C LEU A 602 15.33 7.92 4.37
N GLY A 603 14.25 8.05 3.60
CA GLY A 603 14.30 8.47 2.19
C GLY A 603 14.59 7.36 1.19
N VAL A 604 14.50 6.08 1.56
CA VAL A 604 14.57 4.96 0.60
C VAL A 604 13.36 5.03 -0.33
N ALA A 605 13.55 5.36 -1.60
CA ALA A 605 12.44 5.60 -2.52
C ALA A 605 11.93 4.34 -3.24
N HIS A 606 10.61 4.21 -3.45
CA HIS A 606 10.01 3.31 -4.47
C HIS A 606 10.37 1.82 -4.35
N GLN A 607 9.94 1.14 -3.27
CA GLN A 607 10.24 -0.28 -3.03
C GLN A 607 9.05 -1.23 -3.27
N PHE A 608 8.11 -0.80 -4.12
CA PHE A 608 6.86 -1.50 -4.41
C PHE A 608 7.01 -2.48 -5.57
N ARG A 609 6.21 -3.55 -5.52
CA ARG A 609 5.96 -4.42 -6.67
C ARG A 609 5.29 -3.63 -7.80
N SER A 610 5.87 -3.67 -8.99
CA SER A 610 5.41 -2.86 -10.13
C SER A 610 4.01 -3.22 -10.63
N SER A 611 3.57 -4.48 -10.43
CA SER A 611 2.30 -4.95 -10.97
C SER A 611 1.06 -4.41 -10.26
N ASP A 612 1.18 -3.99 -8.99
CA ASP A 612 0.02 -3.57 -8.19
C ASP A 612 0.27 -2.45 -7.17
N HIS A 613 1.53 -2.07 -6.92
CA HIS A 613 1.92 -1.02 -5.98
C HIS A 613 1.51 -1.30 -4.53
N TYR A 614 1.33 -2.58 -4.15
CA TYR A 614 0.88 -2.94 -2.81
C TYR A 614 1.97 -3.56 -1.93
N GLY A 615 2.64 -4.60 -2.42
CA GLY A 615 3.63 -5.37 -1.67
C GLY A 615 5.08 -4.91 -1.92
N PRO A 616 6.02 -5.29 -1.05
CA PRO A 616 7.44 -5.03 -1.26
C PRO A 616 7.99 -5.85 -2.44
N ASN A 617 8.85 -5.26 -3.26
CA ASN A 617 9.67 -6.02 -4.21
C ASN A 617 10.99 -5.27 -4.53
N PRO A 618 11.90 -5.14 -3.56
CA PRO A 618 13.06 -4.25 -3.69
C PRO A 618 14.09 -4.70 -4.74
N SER A 619 14.04 -5.97 -5.15
CA SER A 619 14.89 -6.55 -6.18
C SER A 619 14.31 -6.45 -7.59
N GLU A 620 13.09 -5.93 -7.74
CA GLU A 620 12.42 -5.92 -9.04
C GLU A 620 13.16 -5.02 -10.05
N TRP A 621 13.32 -5.56 -11.25
CA TRP A 621 13.78 -4.83 -12.43
C TRP A 621 12.79 -5.07 -13.57
N VAL A 622 12.29 -3.98 -14.13
CA VAL A 622 11.38 -3.95 -15.29
C VAL A 622 12.04 -3.23 -16.45
N THR A 623 11.51 -3.42 -17.67
CA THR A 623 12.14 -2.93 -18.92
C THR A 623 12.44 -1.44 -18.92
N GLN A 624 11.60 -0.63 -18.27
CA GLN A 624 11.87 0.78 -18.05
C GLN A 624 12.61 0.94 -16.71
N ASP A 625 13.91 1.24 -16.76
CA ASP A 625 14.79 1.24 -15.58
C ASP A 625 14.22 2.09 -14.43
N ASP A 626 13.72 3.28 -14.73
CA ASP A 626 13.18 4.23 -13.76
C ASP A 626 11.77 3.88 -13.21
N PHE A 627 11.23 2.72 -13.58
CA PHE A 627 10.07 2.10 -12.91
C PHE A 627 10.51 1.01 -11.92
N SER A 628 11.80 0.67 -11.91
CA SER A 628 12.33 -0.42 -11.09
C SER A 628 12.74 0.07 -9.71
N PRO A 629 12.36 -0.61 -8.62
CA PRO A 629 12.89 -0.36 -7.27
C PRO A 629 14.42 -0.29 -7.18
N VAL A 630 15.13 -1.14 -7.92
CA VAL A 630 16.61 -1.17 -7.95
C VAL A 630 17.23 0.10 -8.52
N TYR A 631 16.50 0.82 -9.40
CA TYR A 631 16.96 2.10 -9.91
C TYR A 631 17.05 3.15 -8.81
N TYR A 632 16.16 3.10 -7.82
CA TYR A 632 16.10 4.06 -6.72
C TYR A 632 16.94 3.67 -5.52
N ASN A 633 16.90 2.39 -5.11
CA ASN A 633 17.64 1.97 -3.92
C ASN A 633 19.15 1.94 -4.13
N LYS A 634 19.63 1.65 -5.35
CA LYS A 634 21.07 1.54 -5.68
C LYS A 634 21.86 0.71 -4.64
N ALA A 635 21.23 -0.30 -4.02
CA ALA A 635 21.86 -1.04 -2.92
C ALA A 635 23.12 -1.78 -3.39
N ASP A 636 24.22 -1.61 -2.66
CA ASP A 636 25.46 -2.37 -2.86
C ASP A 636 26.24 -2.51 -1.54
N SER A 637 27.43 -3.13 -1.59
CA SER A 637 28.24 -3.35 -0.39
C SER A 637 28.69 -2.05 0.31
N ALA A 638 28.67 -0.91 -0.38
CA ALA A 638 29.04 0.38 0.19
C ALA A 638 27.86 1.02 0.94
N GLY A 639 26.65 0.97 0.37
CA GLY A 639 25.51 1.67 0.95
C GLY A 639 24.16 1.45 0.28
N LEU A 640 23.24 2.38 0.55
CA LEU A 640 21.85 2.42 0.07
C LEU A 640 21.41 3.86 -0.18
N GLY A 641 20.61 4.08 -1.21
CA GLY A 641 20.10 5.39 -1.62
C GLY A 641 20.75 5.90 -2.90
N PHE A 642 20.21 6.97 -3.47
CA PHE A 642 20.64 7.51 -4.76
C PHE A 642 21.47 8.78 -4.56
N ASP A 643 22.72 8.81 -5.06
CA ASP A 643 23.52 10.04 -5.04
C ASP A 643 23.00 11.09 -6.02
N ARG A 644 22.32 12.08 -5.47
CA ARG A 644 21.78 13.25 -6.16
C ARG A 644 22.44 14.56 -5.74
N SER A 645 23.51 14.47 -4.95
CA SER A 645 24.37 15.58 -4.56
C SER A 645 25.13 16.14 -5.78
N PRO A 646 25.93 17.22 -5.62
CA PRO A 646 26.72 17.77 -6.72
C PRO A 646 27.71 16.78 -7.36
N THR A 647 28.06 15.68 -6.68
CA THR A 647 28.93 14.62 -7.23
C THR A 647 28.18 13.47 -7.91
N GLY A 648 26.85 13.42 -7.75
CA GLY A 648 25.97 12.41 -8.33
C GLY A 648 25.19 12.94 -9.54
N SER A 649 23.86 12.76 -9.57
CA SER A 649 23.00 13.30 -10.64
C SER A 649 22.86 14.82 -10.63
N ASN A 650 23.26 15.46 -9.53
CA ASN A 650 23.12 16.89 -9.25
C ASN A 650 21.67 17.39 -9.35
N PHE A 651 20.68 16.58 -8.95
CA PHE A 651 19.28 17.02 -8.85
C PHE A 651 19.11 18.16 -7.84
N VAL A 652 19.97 18.23 -6.80
CA VAL A 652 19.93 19.33 -5.80
C VAL A 652 20.01 20.73 -6.42
N ALA A 653 20.66 20.88 -7.58
CA ALA A 653 20.78 22.16 -8.30
C ALA A 653 19.44 22.72 -8.82
N GLN A 654 18.37 21.93 -8.83
CA GLN A 654 17.02 22.41 -9.19
C GLN A 654 16.34 23.16 -8.05
N TYR A 655 16.76 22.96 -6.80
CA TYR A 655 16.23 23.71 -5.66
C TYR A 655 16.79 25.14 -5.58
N PHE A 656 16.23 25.97 -4.71
CA PHE A 656 16.82 27.26 -4.37
C PHE A 656 18.11 27.08 -3.55
N PRO A 657 19.05 28.05 -3.56
CA PRO A 657 20.42 27.86 -3.03
C PRO A 657 20.50 27.33 -1.59
N THR A 658 19.55 27.69 -0.72
CA THR A 658 19.54 27.19 0.66
C THR A 658 19.24 25.69 0.74
N LEU A 659 18.26 25.22 -0.03
CA LEU A 659 17.91 23.80 -0.09
C LEU A 659 18.92 23.01 -0.93
N GLU A 660 19.44 23.58 -2.01
CA GLU A 660 20.55 23.02 -2.78
C GLU A 660 21.73 22.70 -1.86
N GLN A 661 22.18 23.67 -1.05
CA GLN A 661 23.27 23.48 -0.10
C GLN A 661 22.92 22.45 0.98
N ARG A 662 21.70 22.53 1.54
CA ARG A 662 21.27 21.64 2.63
C ARG A 662 21.17 20.18 2.18
N TYR A 663 20.53 19.93 1.04
CA TYR A 663 20.35 18.58 0.50
C TYR A 663 21.60 18.06 -0.22
N GLY A 664 22.47 18.94 -0.71
CA GLY A 664 23.74 18.58 -1.34
C GLY A 664 24.80 18.04 -0.38
N ASN A 665 24.61 18.18 0.94
CA ASN A 665 25.54 17.72 1.96
C ASN A 665 24.87 16.70 2.90
N ILE A 666 25.40 15.47 2.92
CA ILE A 666 24.88 14.36 3.73
C ILE A 666 24.75 14.70 5.23
N ALA A 667 25.61 15.56 5.77
CA ALA A 667 25.58 15.97 7.17
C ALA A 667 24.46 16.96 7.51
N THR A 668 23.87 17.61 6.50
CA THR A 668 22.80 18.61 6.69
C THR A 668 21.46 18.20 6.10
N THR A 669 21.43 17.17 5.26
CA THR A 669 20.20 16.57 4.75
C THR A 669 19.39 15.99 5.92
N PRO A 670 18.09 16.32 6.04
CA PRO A 670 17.22 15.68 7.02
C PRO A 670 17.24 14.15 6.87
N GLU A 671 17.35 13.42 7.99
CA GLU A 671 17.50 11.95 7.95
C GLU A 671 16.34 11.24 7.26
N ASN A 672 15.13 11.78 7.38
CA ASN A 672 13.93 11.28 6.69
C ASN A 672 13.95 11.48 5.16
N LEU A 673 14.95 12.19 4.62
CA LEU A 673 15.17 12.42 3.19
C LEU A 673 16.55 11.93 2.70
N LEU A 674 17.33 11.25 3.55
CA LEU A 674 18.74 10.98 3.28
C LEU A 674 18.95 10.15 2.00
N GLY A 675 18.22 9.03 1.86
CA GLY A 675 18.28 8.14 0.70
C GLY A 675 17.75 8.74 -0.61
N TRP A 676 17.01 9.86 -0.54
CA TRP A 676 16.60 10.60 -1.73
C TRP A 676 17.76 11.37 -2.35
N PHE A 677 18.73 11.83 -1.54
CA PHE A 677 19.79 12.70 -2.00
C PHE A 677 21.19 12.09 -1.98
N HIS A 678 21.41 11.03 -1.19
CA HIS A 678 22.71 10.44 -0.97
C HIS A 678 22.66 8.93 -1.12
N HIS A 679 23.74 8.37 -1.66
CA HIS A 679 24.06 6.96 -1.47
C HIS A 679 24.76 6.80 -0.12
N VAL A 680 23.99 6.37 0.89
CA VAL A 680 24.37 6.45 2.31
C VAL A 680 25.21 5.23 2.70
N PRO A 681 26.44 5.41 3.22
CA PRO A 681 27.24 4.30 3.68
C PRO A 681 26.57 3.54 4.84
N TRP A 682 26.61 2.20 4.83
CA TRP A 682 25.97 1.39 5.89
C TRP A 682 26.43 1.74 7.33
N GLY A 683 27.68 2.18 7.47
CA GLY A 683 28.29 2.57 8.74
C GLY A 683 28.18 4.07 9.07
N TYR A 684 27.48 4.87 8.24
CA TYR A 684 27.26 6.29 8.50
C TYR A 684 26.58 6.49 9.87
N ARG A 685 27.00 7.50 10.63
CA ARG A 685 26.48 7.74 11.98
C ARG A 685 25.32 8.73 11.91
N MET A 686 24.16 8.26 12.33
CA MET A 686 22.92 9.03 12.46
C MET A 686 23.02 9.98 13.66
N ASN A 687 22.09 10.93 13.76
CA ASN A 687 22.03 11.95 14.81
C ASN A 687 21.90 11.35 16.21
N ASP A 688 21.27 10.19 16.33
CA ASP A 688 21.12 9.45 17.59
C ASP A 688 22.34 8.56 17.92
N GLY A 689 23.34 8.50 17.04
CA GLY A 689 24.57 7.73 17.18
C GLY A 689 24.53 6.31 16.59
N ARG A 690 23.35 5.81 16.20
CA ARG A 690 23.24 4.52 15.49
C ARG A 690 23.97 4.56 14.16
N THR A 691 24.36 3.40 13.66
CA THR A 691 24.76 3.32 12.25
C THR A 691 23.50 3.43 11.38
N PHE A 692 23.66 3.85 10.12
CA PHE A 692 22.57 3.88 9.16
C PHE A 692 21.86 2.52 9.04
N TRP A 693 22.62 1.41 9.06
CA TRP A 693 22.04 0.06 9.12
C TRP A 693 21.14 -0.15 10.35
N ASP A 694 21.63 0.16 11.55
CA ASP A 694 20.89 -0.07 12.79
C ASP A 694 19.64 0.81 12.85
N GLU A 695 19.73 2.05 12.35
CA GLU A 695 18.60 2.97 12.29
C GLU A 695 17.57 2.55 11.22
N LEU A 696 18.02 2.04 10.08
CA LEU A 696 17.14 1.51 9.04
C LEU A 696 16.31 0.34 9.59
N VAL A 697 16.98 -0.65 10.21
CA VAL A 697 16.32 -1.80 10.85
C VAL A 697 15.36 -1.35 11.95
N TYR A 698 15.79 -0.37 12.76
CA TYR A 698 14.97 0.19 13.82
C TYR A 698 13.65 0.77 13.30
N ARG A 699 13.69 1.62 12.25
CA ARG A 699 12.47 2.22 11.67
C ARG A 699 11.53 1.12 11.15
N TYR A 700 12.06 0.15 10.41
CA TYR A 700 11.27 -0.98 9.92
C TYR A 700 10.56 -1.75 11.04
N GLN A 701 11.23 -1.96 12.17
CA GLN A 701 10.63 -2.61 13.33
C GLN A 701 9.54 -1.74 13.97
N MET A 702 9.85 -0.48 14.31
CA MET A 702 8.89 0.37 15.03
C MET A 702 7.61 0.64 14.23
N GLY A 703 7.71 0.73 12.90
CA GLY A 703 6.54 0.85 12.05
C GLY A 703 5.55 -0.29 12.25
N VAL A 704 6.04 -1.54 12.36
CA VAL A 704 5.20 -2.72 12.62
C VAL A 704 4.62 -2.68 14.04
N GLU A 705 5.44 -2.38 15.05
CA GLU A 705 5.00 -2.38 16.45
C GLU A 705 3.96 -1.27 16.75
N TYR A 706 3.94 -0.19 15.97
CA TYR A 706 2.85 0.80 16.00
C TYR A 706 1.55 0.25 15.41
N VAL A 707 1.61 -0.54 14.32
CA VAL A 707 0.42 -1.18 13.74
C VAL A 707 -0.14 -2.25 14.69
N THR A 708 0.73 -3.01 15.35
CA THR A 708 0.33 -3.91 16.45
C THR A 708 -0.38 -3.12 17.57
N TRP A 709 0.17 -1.96 17.97
CA TRP A 709 -0.47 -1.10 18.96
C TRP A 709 -1.83 -0.58 18.47
N MET A 710 -1.98 -0.18 17.22
CA MET A 710 -3.26 0.24 16.64
C MET A 710 -4.31 -0.87 16.72
N ARG A 711 -3.94 -2.12 16.39
CA ARG A 711 -4.87 -3.27 16.45
C ARG A 711 -5.35 -3.52 17.87
N GLU A 712 -4.43 -3.58 18.84
CA GLU A 712 -4.79 -3.81 20.25
C GLU A 712 -5.58 -2.65 20.84
N THR A 713 -5.22 -1.44 20.47
CA THR A 713 -5.92 -0.23 20.91
C THR A 713 -7.33 -0.19 20.34
N TRP A 714 -7.51 -0.56 19.06
CA TRP A 714 -8.84 -0.67 18.47
C TRP A 714 -9.71 -1.68 19.22
N ASP A 715 -9.17 -2.82 19.65
CA ASP A 715 -9.93 -3.81 20.44
C ASP A 715 -10.54 -3.20 21.73
N THR A 716 -9.86 -2.23 22.35
CA THR A 716 -10.39 -1.53 23.54
C THR A 716 -11.59 -0.63 23.23
N LEU A 717 -11.81 -0.27 21.96
CA LEU A 717 -12.87 0.63 21.52
C LEU A 717 -14.19 -0.10 21.22
N GLN A 718 -14.25 -1.43 21.36
CA GLN A 718 -15.46 -2.22 21.13
C GLN A 718 -16.72 -1.68 21.85
N PRO A 719 -16.65 -1.20 23.12
CA PRO A 719 -17.83 -0.65 23.80
C PRO A 719 -18.34 0.68 23.23
N TYR A 720 -17.53 1.37 22.41
CA TYR A 720 -17.81 2.75 21.96
C TYR A 720 -18.23 2.83 20.49
N ILE A 721 -18.04 1.75 19.71
CA ILE A 721 -18.23 1.73 18.25
C ILE A 721 -19.21 0.63 17.86
N GLY A 722 -20.10 0.91 16.90
CA GLY A 722 -21.08 -0.06 16.40
C GLY A 722 -20.44 -1.31 15.80
N THR A 723 -21.08 -2.45 16.02
CA THR A 723 -20.53 -3.80 15.79
C THR A 723 -20.03 -3.99 14.36
N ARG A 724 -20.78 -3.55 13.35
CA ARG A 724 -20.39 -3.66 11.93
C ARG A 724 -19.07 -2.97 11.63
N ARG A 725 -18.99 -1.66 11.89
CA ARG A 725 -17.78 -0.87 11.56
C ARG A 725 -16.59 -1.27 12.44
N PHE A 726 -16.83 -1.62 13.71
CA PHE A 726 -15.82 -2.18 14.59
C PHE A 726 -15.17 -3.42 13.98
N GLY A 727 -15.98 -4.39 13.54
CA GLY A 727 -15.51 -5.62 12.91
C GLY A 727 -14.77 -5.39 11.59
N GLU A 728 -15.29 -4.51 10.74
CA GLU A 728 -14.67 -4.16 9.45
C GLU A 728 -13.28 -3.50 9.64
N VAL A 729 -13.13 -2.55 10.57
CA VAL A 729 -11.83 -1.94 10.88
C VAL A 729 -10.89 -2.95 11.54
N LYS A 730 -11.37 -3.76 12.50
CA LYS A 730 -10.58 -4.80 13.17
C LYS A 730 -9.98 -5.78 12.16
N SER A 731 -10.78 -6.22 11.19
CA SER A 731 -10.30 -7.10 10.11
C SER A 731 -9.22 -6.44 9.27
N LYS A 732 -9.35 -5.16 8.94
CA LYS A 732 -8.36 -4.42 8.14
C LYS A 732 -7.06 -4.16 8.90
N LEU A 733 -7.13 -3.84 10.19
CA LEU A 733 -5.93 -3.68 11.04
C LEU A 733 -5.15 -4.98 11.18
N ALA A 734 -5.81 -6.14 11.23
CA ALA A 734 -5.14 -7.44 11.21
C ALA A 734 -4.39 -7.68 9.88
N THR A 735 -5.03 -7.39 8.74
CA THR A 735 -4.36 -7.45 7.42
C THR A 735 -3.19 -6.46 7.34
N HIS A 736 -3.38 -5.23 7.84
CA HIS A 736 -2.36 -4.20 7.88
C HIS A 736 -1.13 -4.64 8.68
N GLU A 737 -1.30 -5.24 9.86
CA GLU A 737 -0.19 -5.77 10.68
C GLU A 737 0.60 -6.85 9.92
N ALA A 738 -0.10 -7.81 9.29
CA ALA A 738 0.53 -8.88 8.53
C ALA A 738 1.30 -8.35 7.30
N ASP A 739 0.74 -7.37 6.59
CA ASP A 739 1.40 -6.76 5.45
C ASP A 739 2.59 -5.89 5.89
N ALA A 740 2.48 -5.15 6.99
CA ALA A 740 3.58 -4.37 7.56
C ALA A 740 4.76 -5.28 7.96
N ALA A 741 4.49 -6.45 8.56
CA ALA A 741 5.51 -7.45 8.83
C ALA A 741 6.16 -8.00 7.56
N THR A 742 5.37 -8.27 6.52
CA THR A 742 5.87 -8.72 5.21
C THR A 742 6.80 -7.68 4.56
N TRP A 743 6.41 -6.41 4.61
CA TRP A 743 7.24 -5.28 4.18
C TRP A 743 8.57 -5.22 4.94
N ARG A 744 8.54 -5.21 6.28
CA ARG A 744 9.74 -5.23 7.12
C ARG A 744 10.67 -6.39 6.77
N ASP A 745 10.14 -7.61 6.75
CA ASP A 745 10.96 -8.83 6.63
C ASP A 745 11.58 -8.94 5.23
N THR A 746 10.82 -8.58 4.18
CA THR A 746 11.32 -8.58 2.80
C THR A 746 12.44 -7.56 2.62
N LEU A 747 12.24 -6.34 3.12
CA LEU A 747 13.20 -5.26 2.92
C LEU A 747 14.45 -5.45 3.77
N ILE A 748 14.33 -5.74 5.06
CA ILE A 748 15.50 -6.03 5.91
C ILE A 748 16.28 -7.22 5.34
N GLY A 749 15.60 -8.28 4.94
CA GLY A 749 16.22 -9.46 4.34
C GLY A 749 17.04 -9.10 3.09
N TYR A 750 16.47 -8.30 2.20
CA TYR A 750 17.14 -7.83 0.99
C TYR A 750 18.33 -6.91 1.30
N TRP A 751 18.17 -5.92 2.19
CA TRP A 751 19.26 -5.01 2.57
C TRP A 751 20.42 -5.74 3.24
N GLN A 752 20.14 -6.77 4.04
CA GLN A 752 21.14 -7.58 4.72
C GLN A 752 22.09 -8.29 3.73
N GLU A 753 21.61 -8.61 2.52
CA GLU A 753 22.43 -9.22 1.49
C GLU A 753 23.57 -8.31 1.01
N PHE A 754 23.39 -6.99 1.13
CA PHE A 754 24.37 -5.99 0.75
C PHE A 754 25.18 -5.49 1.95
N SER A 755 24.51 -5.21 3.07
CA SER A 755 25.15 -4.67 4.26
C SER A 755 26.06 -5.70 4.94
N GLN A 756 25.73 -7.00 4.84
CA GLN A 756 26.38 -8.11 5.55
C GLN A 756 26.45 -7.88 7.08
N ARG A 757 25.52 -7.08 7.62
CA ARG A 757 25.43 -6.75 9.03
C ARG A 757 24.33 -7.56 9.71
N GLU A 758 24.57 -7.96 10.95
CA GLU A 758 23.54 -8.63 11.75
C GLU A 758 22.41 -7.65 12.10
N VAL A 759 21.17 -8.16 12.14
CA VAL A 759 20.01 -7.42 12.62
C VAL A 759 20.18 -7.18 14.13
N PRO A 760 20.19 -5.93 14.61
CA PRO A 760 20.24 -5.66 16.04
C PRO A 760 19.01 -6.25 16.76
N VAL A 761 19.25 -7.06 17.79
CA VAL A 761 18.21 -7.70 18.61
C VAL A 761 18.12 -7.12 20.03
N ASP A 762 19.19 -6.47 20.49
CA ASP A 762 19.29 -5.84 21.81
C ASP A 762 19.53 -4.33 21.65
N GLY A 763 19.23 -3.57 22.71
CA GLY A 763 19.49 -2.13 22.76
C GLY A 763 18.44 -1.26 22.05
N GLY A 764 17.41 -1.85 21.44
CA GLY A 764 16.24 -1.13 20.92
C GLY A 764 15.24 -0.76 22.04
N PRO A 765 14.32 0.18 21.79
CA PRO A 765 13.41 0.70 22.83
C PRO A 765 12.43 -0.33 23.36
N LEU A 766 12.05 -1.32 22.54
CA LEU A 766 11.21 -2.43 22.95
C LEU A 766 12.02 -3.69 23.30
N SER A 767 13.34 -3.69 23.12
CA SER A 767 14.18 -4.85 23.48
C SER A 767 14.08 -5.12 24.98
N ALA A 768 13.75 -6.36 25.32
CA ALA A 768 13.66 -6.81 26.70
C ALA A 768 14.54 -8.03 26.94
N LYS A 769 14.94 -8.20 28.21
CA LYS A 769 15.52 -9.42 28.76
C LYS A 769 14.60 -9.96 29.83
N ILE A 770 14.55 -11.29 29.96
CA ILE A 770 13.77 -11.97 31.00
C ILE A 770 14.68 -12.77 31.91
N VAL A 771 14.22 -13.05 33.13
CA VAL A 771 14.88 -13.97 34.07
C VAL A 771 14.01 -15.20 34.28
N VAL A 772 14.53 -16.38 33.92
CA VAL A 772 13.89 -17.69 34.10
C VAL A 772 14.87 -18.62 34.81
N GLY A 773 14.44 -19.31 35.87
CA GLY A 773 15.33 -20.19 36.65
C GLY A 773 16.57 -19.48 37.23
N GLY A 774 16.50 -18.16 37.47
CA GLY A 774 17.63 -17.35 37.92
C GLY A 774 18.64 -16.94 36.84
N LYS A 775 18.43 -17.34 35.57
CA LYS A 775 19.27 -16.98 34.42
C LYS A 775 18.64 -15.84 33.63
N GLU A 776 19.43 -14.80 33.33
CA GLU A 776 19.03 -13.71 32.43
C GLU A 776 19.16 -14.16 30.96
N LEU A 777 18.11 -13.93 30.17
CA LEU A 777 18.01 -14.28 28.76
C LEU A 777 17.61 -13.03 27.96
N GLY A 778 18.26 -12.83 26.81
CA GLY A 778 18.06 -11.67 25.92
C GLY A 778 18.35 -12.04 24.46
N GLY A 779 18.56 -11.04 23.60
CA GLY A 779 18.79 -11.26 22.16
C GLY A 779 17.52 -11.66 21.42
N PHE A 780 16.35 -11.24 21.91
CA PHE A 780 15.06 -11.56 21.32
C PHE A 780 14.78 -10.67 20.11
N ASN A 781 14.83 -11.26 18.91
CA ASN A 781 14.51 -10.56 17.67
C ASN A 781 13.04 -10.10 17.66
N LEU A 782 12.80 -8.79 17.56
CA LEU A 782 11.46 -8.20 17.54
C LEU A 782 10.55 -8.73 16.40
N SER A 783 11.11 -9.26 15.31
CA SER A 783 10.30 -9.86 14.25
C SER A 783 9.70 -11.23 14.60
N ALA A 784 10.24 -11.92 15.61
CA ALA A 784 9.78 -13.25 15.97
C ALA A 784 8.40 -13.21 16.64
N ALA A 785 7.54 -14.18 16.28
CA ALA A 785 6.22 -14.35 16.86
C ALA A 785 6.26 -14.96 18.27
N ALA A 786 7.23 -15.84 18.52
CA ALA A 786 7.45 -16.49 19.81
C ALA A 786 8.91 -16.94 19.98
N TYR A 787 9.30 -17.25 21.21
CA TYR A 787 10.64 -17.71 21.57
C TYR A 787 10.57 -18.97 22.42
N SER A 788 11.30 -20.00 22.03
CA SER A 788 11.47 -21.20 22.84
C SER A 788 12.54 -20.96 23.89
N ILE A 789 12.15 -21.07 25.16
CA ILE A 789 13.02 -20.88 26.31
C ILE A 789 13.26 -22.25 26.96
N PRO A 790 14.47 -22.80 26.85
CA PRO A 790 14.80 -24.06 27.49
C PRO A 790 14.83 -23.89 29.02
N VAL A 791 14.15 -24.80 29.71
CA VAL A 791 14.07 -24.87 31.17
C VAL A 791 14.62 -26.23 31.61
N ALA A 792 15.68 -26.20 32.42
CA ALA A 792 16.30 -27.41 32.95
C ALA A 792 15.34 -28.23 33.81
N ALA A 793 15.55 -29.54 33.87
CA ALA A 793 14.71 -30.45 34.63
C ALA A 793 14.64 -30.04 36.12
N GLY A 794 13.43 -29.86 36.64
CA GLY A 794 13.18 -29.43 38.02
C GLY A 794 13.36 -27.93 38.29
N ALA A 795 13.77 -27.13 37.31
CA ALA A 795 13.79 -25.67 37.42
C ALA A 795 12.40 -25.05 37.26
N SER A 796 12.19 -23.88 37.87
CA SER A 796 10.93 -23.14 37.73
C SER A 796 10.83 -22.51 36.32
N PRO A 797 9.70 -22.70 35.61
CA PRO A 797 9.45 -22.04 34.32
C PRO A 797 9.06 -20.57 34.45
N ALA A 798 8.84 -20.07 35.67
CA ALA A 798 8.31 -18.73 35.88
C ALA A 798 9.32 -17.64 35.46
N ILE A 799 8.84 -16.65 34.70
CA ILE A 799 9.55 -15.39 34.48
C ILE A 799 9.50 -14.57 35.78
N THR A 800 10.64 -14.35 36.42
CA THR A 800 10.73 -13.65 37.72
C THR A 800 11.10 -12.17 37.60
N ALA A 801 11.64 -11.75 36.47
CA ALA A 801 11.95 -10.35 36.18
C ALA A 801 11.97 -10.09 34.67
N VAL A 802 11.63 -8.87 34.29
CA VAL A 802 11.80 -8.33 32.94
C VAL A 802 12.65 -7.07 33.04
N LYS A 803 13.66 -6.95 32.18
CA LYS A 803 14.56 -5.78 32.11
C LYS A 803 14.52 -5.22 30.70
N THR A 804 14.13 -3.96 30.54
CA THR A 804 14.11 -3.27 29.26
C THR A 804 15.44 -2.55 29.03
N ALA A 805 15.84 -2.39 27.77
CA ALA A 805 17.04 -1.63 27.43
C ALA A 805 16.84 -0.12 27.65
N ASP A 806 15.63 0.38 27.38
CA ASP A 806 15.24 1.76 27.59
C ASP A 806 14.51 1.92 28.95
N PRO A 807 14.98 2.81 29.86
CA PRO A 807 14.33 3.07 31.14
C PRO A 807 12.92 3.68 31.05
N ALA A 808 12.57 4.31 29.92
CA ALA A 808 11.25 4.88 29.69
C ALA A 808 10.20 3.84 29.29
N THR A 809 10.62 2.60 29.02
CA THR A 809 9.75 1.52 28.57
C THR A 809 9.04 0.86 29.75
N HIS A 810 7.75 0.58 29.59
CA HIS A 810 6.95 -0.19 30.55
C HIS A 810 6.88 -1.66 30.12
N ALA A 811 7.08 -2.58 31.06
CA ALA A 811 7.00 -4.02 30.82
C ALA A 811 6.09 -4.69 31.84
N GLU A 812 5.22 -5.59 31.35
CA GLU A 812 4.20 -6.29 32.13
C GLU A 812 4.22 -7.79 31.78
N ILE A 813 4.20 -8.66 32.80
CA ILE A 813 3.98 -10.10 32.61
C ILE A 813 2.47 -10.33 32.57
N VAL A 814 1.91 -10.48 31.37
CA VAL A 814 0.47 -10.62 31.12
C VAL A 814 0.00 -12.03 31.48
N THR A 815 0.77 -13.06 31.12
CA THR A 815 0.51 -14.46 31.49
C THR A 815 1.80 -15.17 31.89
N GLN A 816 1.69 -16.24 32.68
CA GLN A 816 2.81 -16.97 33.26
C GLN A 816 2.70 -18.48 33.07
N ALA A 817 3.83 -19.14 32.81
CA ALA A 817 3.92 -20.59 32.74
C ALA A 817 4.05 -21.19 34.16
N THR A 818 3.24 -22.23 34.44
CA THR A 818 3.29 -22.97 35.72
C THR A 818 3.89 -24.36 35.59
N THR A 819 4.04 -24.86 34.36
CA THR A 819 4.61 -26.18 34.04
C THR A 819 5.58 -26.08 32.85
N VAL A 820 6.39 -27.13 32.64
CA VAL A 820 7.20 -27.32 31.43
C VAL A 820 6.69 -28.59 30.72
N PRO A 821 6.18 -28.51 29.48
CA PRO A 821 6.04 -27.29 28.68
C PRO A 821 4.95 -26.33 29.21
N GLY A 822 5.08 -25.05 28.86
CA GLY A 822 4.13 -23.98 29.22
C GLY A 822 4.39 -22.69 28.43
N GLN A 823 3.54 -21.69 28.58
CA GLN A 823 3.67 -20.40 27.88
C GLN A 823 3.56 -19.22 28.86
N ALA A 824 4.34 -18.17 28.62
CA ALA A 824 4.24 -16.88 29.28
C ALA A 824 4.25 -15.74 28.25
N VAL A 825 3.51 -14.66 28.51
CA VAL A 825 3.44 -13.49 27.64
C VAL A 825 3.92 -12.26 28.41
N VAL A 826 4.89 -11.55 27.84
CA VAL A 826 5.39 -10.27 28.36
C VAL A 826 5.05 -9.18 27.36
N LYS A 827 4.31 -8.17 27.80
CA LYS A 827 3.97 -6.99 27.00
C LYS A 827 4.93 -5.86 27.33
N VAL A 828 5.51 -5.25 26.31
CA VAL A 828 6.47 -4.14 26.43
C VAL A 828 5.96 -2.97 25.61
N THR A 829 5.81 -1.80 26.23
CA THR A 829 5.20 -0.60 25.61
C THR A 829 6.04 0.64 25.84
N LYS A 830 6.04 1.56 24.87
CA LYS A 830 6.72 2.86 24.95
C LYS A 830 6.06 3.89 24.03
N ASP A 831 6.12 5.17 24.37
CA ASP A 831 5.93 6.26 23.41
C ASP A 831 7.24 6.56 22.67
N ASP A 832 7.21 6.54 21.34
CA ASP A 832 8.38 6.78 20.49
C ASP A 832 8.19 8.02 19.57
N PHE A 833 9.09 8.23 18.61
CA PHE A 833 9.20 9.47 17.82
C PHE A 833 7.95 9.84 17.02
N PHE A 834 6.99 8.93 16.88
CA PHE A 834 5.75 9.12 16.12
C PHE A 834 4.49 8.58 16.83
N GLY A 835 4.62 8.10 18.08
CA GLY A 835 3.51 7.61 18.87
C GLY A 835 3.81 6.30 19.62
N PRO A 836 2.78 5.67 20.20
CA PRO A 836 2.95 4.49 21.03
C PRO A 836 3.29 3.24 20.21
N ILE A 837 4.16 2.41 20.75
CA ILE A 837 4.59 1.14 20.17
C ILE A 837 4.46 0.03 21.21
N VAL A 838 4.16 -1.19 20.77
CA VAL A 838 4.01 -2.35 21.65
C VAL A 838 4.66 -3.57 21.04
N LYS A 839 5.41 -4.34 21.85
CA LYS A 839 5.82 -5.71 21.54
C LYS A 839 5.21 -6.67 22.55
N ASN A 840 4.53 -7.69 22.06
CA ASN A 840 4.14 -8.85 22.86
C ASN A 840 5.14 -9.99 22.65
N TYR A 841 5.94 -10.25 23.67
CA TYR A 841 6.84 -11.39 23.70
C TYR A 841 6.09 -12.64 24.15
N VAL A 842 5.97 -13.62 23.27
CA VAL A 842 5.43 -14.94 23.61
C VAL A 842 6.59 -15.89 23.89
N PHE A 843 6.74 -16.33 25.14
CA PHE A 843 7.77 -17.27 25.55
C PHE A 843 7.17 -18.66 25.73
N ASN A 844 7.63 -19.63 24.96
CA ASN A 844 7.30 -21.04 25.09
C ASN A 844 8.37 -21.71 25.95
N LEU A 845 8.04 -22.02 27.20
CA LEU A 845 8.93 -22.65 28.16
C LEU A 845 8.95 -24.16 27.84
N VAL A 846 10.08 -24.69 27.41
CA VAL A 846 10.23 -26.07 26.93
C VAL A 846 11.33 -26.82 27.69
N PRO A 847 11.31 -28.17 27.75
CA PRO A 847 12.43 -28.92 28.34
C PRO A 847 13.76 -28.57 27.64
N ASP A 848 14.83 -28.37 28.40
CA ASP A 848 16.14 -28.04 27.83
C ASP A 848 16.78 -29.26 27.14
N THR A 849 16.72 -29.27 25.81
CA THR A 849 17.36 -30.26 24.94
C THR A 849 18.56 -29.67 24.18
N THR A 850 19.12 -28.56 24.66
CA THR A 850 20.19 -27.85 23.93
C THR A 850 21.59 -28.38 24.22
N LEU A 851 22.56 -28.07 23.34
CA LEU A 851 23.98 -28.38 23.55
C LEU A 851 24.72 -27.23 24.27
N ALA A 852 25.55 -27.56 25.25
CA ALA A 852 26.55 -26.66 25.83
C ALA A 852 27.89 -26.70 25.09
N GLY A 853 28.17 -27.75 24.32
CA GLY A 853 29.43 -27.92 23.60
C GLY A 853 29.33 -28.92 22.47
N LEU A 854 30.00 -28.60 21.36
CA LEU A 854 30.12 -29.47 20.18
C LEU A 854 31.54 -29.35 19.65
N ARG A 855 32.21 -30.48 19.46
CA ARG A 855 33.61 -30.56 19.03
C ARG A 855 33.77 -31.51 17.87
N VAL A 856 34.64 -31.17 16.93
CA VAL A 856 35.08 -32.02 15.82
C VAL A 856 36.60 -32.16 15.90
N ASN A 857 37.09 -33.39 16.09
CA ASN A 857 38.51 -33.68 16.34
C ASN A 857 39.12 -32.84 17.49
N GLY A 858 38.34 -32.59 18.55
CA GLY A 858 38.75 -31.79 19.70
C GLY A 858 38.61 -30.26 19.51
N THR A 859 38.46 -29.78 18.27
CA THR A 859 38.21 -28.37 17.95
C THR A 859 36.75 -28.02 18.24
N SER A 860 36.50 -26.96 18.99
CA SER A 860 35.14 -26.54 19.34
C SER A 860 34.49 -25.79 18.18
N LEU A 861 33.24 -26.13 17.87
CA LEU A 861 32.39 -25.36 16.97
C LEU A 861 31.69 -24.24 17.74
N SER A 862 31.46 -23.11 17.07
CA SER A 862 30.74 -21.97 17.64
C SER A 862 29.24 -22.25 17.64
N LEU A 863 28.72 -22.78 18.76
CA LEU A 863 27.30 -23.10 18.91
C LEU A 863 26.40 -21.87 18.92
N LYS A 864 25.27 -21.95 18.22
CA LYS A 864 24.14 -21.02 18.33
C LYS A 864 22.88 -21.81 18.72
N PRO A 865 22.09 -21.39 19.74
CA PRO A 865 20.99 -22.20 20.29
C PRO A 865 19.92 -22.66 19.29
N GLN A 866 19.72 -21.90 18.21
CA GLN A 866 18.72 -22.13 17.16
C GLN A 866 19.28 -22.92 15.95
N VAL A 867 20.61 -23.13 15.90
CA VAL A 867 21.26 -23.82 14.78
C VAL A 867 21.32 -25.31 15.09
N LEU A 868 20.64 -26.09 14.26
CA LEU A 868 20.60 -27.55 14.35
C LEU A 868 21.52 -28.22 13.31
N SER A 869 22.12 -27.47 12.39
CA SER A 869 23.02 -28.02 11.38
C SER A 869 24.33 -27.24 11.36
N TYR A 870 25.44 -27.96 11.39
CA TYR A 870 26.78 -27.41 11.45
C TYR A 870 27.67 -28.00 10.33
N ASN A 871 28.46 -27.18 9.64
CA ASN A 871 29.53 -27.55 8.72
C ASN A 871 30.91 -27.40 9.38
N ALA A 872 31.57 -28.53 9.64
CA ALA A 872 32.94 -28.56 10.11
C ALA A 872 33.90 -28.79 8.94
N VAL A 873 34.70 -27.78 8.62
CA VAL A 873 35.71 -27.87 7.55
C VAL A 873 36.97 -28.58 8.08
N LEU A 874 37.23 -29.76 7.52
CA LEU A 874 38.40 -30.59 7.76
C LEU A 874 39.57 -30.17 6.85
N PRO A 875 40.83 -30.23 7.32
CA PRO A 875 41.99 -29.96 6.48
C PRO A 875 42.10 -30.91 5.27
N LYS A 876 42.68 -30.42 4.17
CA LYS A 876 42.96 -31.23 2.97
C LYS A 876 43.83 -32.45 3.31
N GLY A 877 43.49 -33.60 2.73
CA GLY A 877 44.29 -34.84 2.85
C GLY A 877 44.04 -35.63 4.13
N VAL A 878 42.98 -35.31 4.88
CA VAL A 878 42.52 -36.11 6.02
C VAL A 878 42.12 -37.52 5.54
N THR A 879 42.57 -38.54 6.25
CA THR A 879 42.35 -39.97 5.89
C THR A 879 41.53 -40.73 6.93
N THR A 880 41.11 -40.05 8.00
CA THR A 880 40.33 -40.63 9.10
C THR A 880 39.05 -39.83 9.30
N ILE A 881 37.95 -40.53 9.60
CA ILE A 881 36.66 -39.89 9.87
C ILE A 881 36.78 -39.05 11.13
N ALA A 882 36.31 -37.81 11.08
CA ALA A 882 36.40 -36.90 12.21
C ALA A 882 35.53 -37.37 13.38
N LYS A 883 36.07 -37.30 14.60
CA LYS A 883 35.34 -37.62 15.82
C LYS A 883 34.49 -36.43 16.24
N VAL A 884 33.17 -36.62 16.29
CA VAL A 884 32.21 -35.64 16.82
C VAL A 884 31.93 -35.95 18.28
N GLU A 885 32.02 -34.92 19.14
CA GLU A 885 31.75 -35.01 20.57
C GLU A 885 30.83 -33.87 20.98
N ALA A 886 29.86 -34.16 21.87
CA ALA A 886 28.86 -33.18 22.26
C ALA A 886 28.51 -33.30 23.75
N THR A 887 28.14 -32.19 24.36
CA THR A 887 27.71 -32.10 25.76
C THR A 887 26.40 -31.34 25.86
N ALA A 888 25.39 -31.89 26.54
CA ALA A 888 24.11 -31.23 26.77
C ALA A 888 24.26 -30.02 27.72
N ALA A 889 23.38 -29.04 27.55
CA ALA A 889 23.29 -27.86 28.41
C ALA A 889 22.69 -28.20 29.79
N ASP A 890 21.66 -29.05 29.81
CA ASP A 890 21.14 -29.64 31.04
C ASP A 890 21.87 -30.95 31.35
N PRO A 891 22.58 -31.07 32.50
CA PRO A 891 23.22 -32.32 32.92
C PRO A 891 22.25 -33.49 33.10
N ALA A 892 20.94 -33.24 33.26
CA ALA A 892 19.92 -34.28 33.33
C ALA A 892 19.53 -34.85 31.95
N ALA A 893 19.93 -34.19 30.85
CA ALA A 893 19.64 -34.64 29.49
C ALA A 893 20.65 -35.70 29.02
N THR A 894 20.18 -36.66 28.22
CA THR A 894 21.03 -37.69 27.61
C THR A 894 21.48 -37.27 26.21
N VAL A 895 22.77 -37.44 25.89
CA VAL A 895 23.33 -37.17 24.56
C VAL A 895 23.74 -38.46 23.87
N VAL A 896 23.27 -38.68 22.65
CA VAL A 896 23.64 -39.81 21.78
C VAL A 896 24.26 -39.26 20.51
N VAL A 897 25.51 -39.67 20.21
CA VAL A 897 26.21 -39.30 18.97
C VAL A 897 26.25 -40.49 18.02
N GLU A 898 25.61 -40.33 16.87
CA GLU A 898 25.75 -41.20 15.70
C GLU A 898 26.89 -40.67 14.83
N PRO A 899 28.05 -41.35 14.74
CA PRO A 899 29.21 -40.85 14.00
C PRO A 899 28.98 -40.89 12.49
N ALA A 900 29.71 -40.03 11.77
CA ALA A 900 29.75 -40.08 10.31
C ALA A 900 30.33 -41.41 9.80
N THR A 901 29.84 -41.87 8.64
CA THR A 901 30.33 -43.11 8.00
C THR A 901 31.36 -42.85 6.89
N ALA A 902 31.61 -41.58 6.55
CA ALA A 902 32.57 -41.14 5.55
C ALA A 902 33.32 -39.89 6.05
N ILE A 903 34.47 -39.60 5.44
CA ILE A 903 35.33 -38.43 5.77
C ILE A 903 34.57 -37.12 5.52
N ASP A 904 33.77 -37.10 4.47
CA ASP A 904 32.89 -36.02 4.02
C ASP A 904 31.41 -36.30 4.35
N GLY A 905 31.15 -37.10 5.39
CA GLY A 905 29.81 -37.53 5.78
C GLY A 905 29.15 -36.66 6.87
N GLN A 906 28.00 -37.11 7.35
CA GLN A 906 27.25 -36.43 8.42
C GLN A 906 27.27 -37.23 9.71
N ALA A 907 27.52 -36.56 10.84
CA ALA A 907 27.25 -37.10 12.18
C ALA A 907 25.94 -36.51 12.72
N LYS A 908 25.20 -37.26 13.53
CA LYS A 908 23.99 -36.78 14.22
C LYS A 908 24.18 -36.85 15.72
N VAL A 909 23.79 -35.79 16.42
CA VAL A 909 23.81 -35.69 17.87
C VAL A 909 22.38 -35.51 18.35
N THR A 910 21.83 -36.51 19.04
CA THR A 910 20.49 -36.46 19.64
C THR A 910 20.61 -36.11 21.12
N VAL A 911 19.95 -35.05 21.55
CA VAL A 911 19.83 -34.66 22.96
C VAL A 911 18.40 -34.91 23.41
N THR A 912 18.19 -35.66 24.49
CA THR A 912 16.87 -36.03 25.00
C THR A 912 16.74 -35.60 26.46
N ASN A 913 15.65 -34.91 26.80
CA ASN A 913 15.32 -34.51 28.17
C ASN A 913 13.83 -34.77 28.44
N GLY A 914 13.54 -35.75 29.29
CA GLY A 914 12.18 -36.26 29.47
C GLY A 914 11.62 -36.87 28.18
N ALA A 915 10.44 -36.40 27.73
CA ALA A 915 9.81 -36.85 26.48
C ALA A 915 10.23 -36.03 25.25
N ALA A 916 11.03 -34.97 25.41
CA ALA A 916 11.46 -34.11 24.32
C ALA A 916 12.86 -34.51 23.82
N SER A 917 13.09 -34.36 22.51
CA SER A 917 14.41 -34.59 21.90
C SER A 917 14.70 -33.61 20.78
N THR A 918 15.96 -33.21 20.63
CA THR A 918 16.47 -32.39 19.52
C THR A 918 17.63 -33.11 18.84
N VAL A 919 17.67 -33.08 17.51
CA VAL A 919 18.74 -33.68 16.70
C VAL A 919 19.56 -32.56 16.06
N TYR A 920 20.87 -32.60 16.27
CA TYR A 920 21.85 -31.75 15.63
C TYR A 920 22.61 -32.53 14.57
N THR A 921 22.78 -31.97 13.37
CA THR A 921 23.56 -32.55 12.28
C THR A 921 24.91 -31.84 12.17
N VAL A 922 25.99 -32.59 12.03
CA VAL A 922 27.33 -32.07 11.75
C VAL A 922 27.78 -32.63 10.40
N ASN A 923 27.72 -31.81 9.36
CA ASN A 923 28.31 -32.06 8.06
C ASN A 923 29.82 -31.89 8.17
N LEU A 924 30.57 -32.93 7.79
CA LEU A 924 32.02 -32.88 7.72
C LEU A 924 32.39 -32.53 6.27
N ASP A 925 32.95 -31.35 6.05
CA ASP A 925 33.35 -30.91 4.71
C ASP A 925 34.87 -30.92 4.61
N VAL A 926 35.45 -31.30 3.47
CA VAL A 926 36.91 -31.18 3.27
C VAL A 926 37.23 -29.82 2.64
N ALA A 927 38.25 -29.14 3.17
CA ALA A 927 38.65 -27.82 2.68
C ALA A 927 38.98 -27.83 1.18
N ASN A 928 38.30 -26.95 0.44
CA ASN A 928 38.56 -26.68 -0.97
C ASN A 928 39.89 -25.94 -1.09
N THR A 929 40.85 -26.52 -1.82
CA THR A 929 42.17 -25.90 -2.06
C THR A 929 42.40 -25.62 -3.54
N GLY A 930 41.32 -25.27 -4.23
CA GLY A 930 41.27 -25.19 -5.68
C GLY A 930 41.72 -23.87 -6.29
N SER A 931 42.08 -22.89 -5.46
CA SER A 931 42.46 -21.56 -5.95
C SER A 931 43.67 -21.66 -6.88
N ASP A 932 43.56 -21.10 -8.08
CA ASP A 932 44.58 -21.11 -9.10
C ASP A 932 44.68 -19.73 -9.76
N GLU A 933 45.88 -19.15 -9.75
CA GLU A 933 46.19 -17.89 -10.43
C GLU A 933 46.76 -18.12 -11.85
N PHE A 934 46.78 -19.38 -12.32
CA PHE A 934 47.22 -19.80 -13.65
C PHE A 934 48.62 -19.31 -14.06
N THR A 935 49.53 -19.13 -13.09
CA THR A 935 50.91 -18.69 -13.32
C THR A 935 51.85 -19.81 -13.78
N GLY A 936 51.38 -21.06 -13.82
CA GLY A 936 52.15 -22.24 -14.22
C GLY A 936 52.28 -22.43 -15.73
N ALA A 937 53.04 -23.45 -16.16
CA ALA A 937 53.22 -23.79 -17.58
C ALA A 937 52.06 -24.61 -18.19
N GLY A 938 51.04 -24.95 -17.39
CA GLY A 938 49.88 -25.76 -17.77
C GLY A 938 48.88 -25.81 -16.60
N LEU A 939 47.74 -26.47 -16.80
CA LEU A 939 46.74 -26.64 -15.73
C LEU A 939 47.29 -27.52 -14.60
N GLY A 940 47.03 -27.10 -13.36
CA GLY A 940 47.34 -27.91 -12.19
C GLY A 940 46.53 -29.21 -12.13
N SER A 941 46.99 -30.18 -11.33
CA SER A 941 46.38 -31.52 -11.23
C SER A 941 44.95 -31.53 -10.65
N GLN A 942 44.51 -30.41 -10.08
CA GLN A 942 43.15 -30.22 -9.56
C GLN A 942 42.09 -30.00 -10.64
N TRP A 943 42.49 -29.75 -11.89
CA TRP A 943 41.57 -29.47 -12.98
C TRP A 943 41.20 -30.74 -13.76
N HIS A 944 39.91 -30.85 -14.08
CA HIS A 944 39.32 -31.89 -14.93
C HIS A 944 38.53 -31.23 -16.04
N LEU A 945 38.83 -31.58 -17.30
CA LEU A 945 38.14 -31.04 -18.47
C LEU A 945 37.00 -31.98 -18.88
N VAL A 946 35.77 -31.47 -18.91
CA VAL A 946 34.65 -32.18 -19.52
C VAL A 946 34.69 -31.97 -21.04
N ARG A 947 34.73 -33.09 -21.78
CA ARG A 947 34.82 -33.12 -23.26
C ARG A 947 36.01 -32.28 -23.77
N PRO A 948 37.27 -32.68 -23.47
CA PRO A 948 38.45 -31.89 -23.78
C PRO A 948 38.70 -31.76 -25.29
N ASP A 949 39.20 -30.61 -25.69
CA ASP A 949 39.78 -30.28 -26.99
C ASP A 949 41.04 -29.44 -26.76
N ASP A 950 42.17 -30.12 -26.71
CA ASP A 950 43.48 -29.55 -26.34
C ASP A 950 44.00 -28.52 -27.36
N SER A 951 43.37 -28.42 -28.53
CA SER A 951 43.70 -27.37 -29.50
C SER A 951 43.06 -26.02 -29.19
N ARG A 952 42.16 -25.96 -28.19
CA ARG A 952 41.25 -24.83 -27.93
C ARG A 952 41.26 -24.38 -26.46
N TRP A 953 42.30 -24.72 -25.73
CA TRP A 953 42.62 -24.12 -24.44
C TRP A 953 44.14 -24.06 -24.24
N ARG A 954 44.62 -23.11 -23.42
CA ARG A 954 46.05 -22.98 -23.06
C ARG A 954 46.20 -22.21 -21.75
N VAL A 955 47.28 -22.45 -21.00
CA VAL A 955 47.70 -21.55 -19.92
C VAL A 955 48.81 -20.66 -20.46
N ALA A 956 48.57 -19.34 -20.52
CA ALA A 956 49.51 -18.38 -21.10
C ALA A 956 49.31 -16.99 -20.48
N GLY A 957 50.43 -16.29 -20.23
CA GLY A 957 50.37 -14.90 -19.74
C GLY A 957 49.83 -14.72 -18.33
N GLY A 958 49.79 -15.79 -17.51
CA GLY A 958 49.19 -15.76 -16.17
C GLY A 958 47.68 -15.97 -16.17
N SER A 959 47.10 -16.52 -17.25
CA SER A 959 45.67 -16.80 -17.37
C SER A 959 45.43 -18.17 -18.00
N LEU A 960 44.33 -18.83 -17.65
CA LEU A 960 43.76 -19.89 -18.47
C LEU A 960 42.97 -19.25 -19.61
N VAL A 961 43.33 -19.55 -20.85
CA VAL A 961 42.62 -19.06 -22.04
C VAL A 961 41.84 -20.21 -22.66
N ILE A 962 40.52 -20.06 -22.76
CA ILE A 962 39.63 -20.99 -23.47
C ILE A 962 39.13 -20.30 -24.73
N THR A 963 39.38 -20.90 -25.88
CA THR A 963 38.82 -20.43 -27.15
C THR A 963 37.40 -20.96 -27.28
N ALA A 964 36.41 -20.07 -27.38
CA ALA A 964 35.00 -20.45 -27.47
C ALA A 964 34.73 -21.28 -28.74
N GLN A 965 33.98 -22.37 -28.57
CA GLN A 965 33.62 -23.30 -29.63
C GLN A 965 32.12 -23.57 -29.67
N ASN A 966 31.66 -24.13 -30.80
CA ASN A 966 30.31 -24.65 -30.95
C ASN A 966 30.05 -25.77 -29.93
N GLY A 967 29.00 -25.60 -29.15
CA GLY A 967 28.58 -26.50 -28.09
C GLY A 967 27.65 -25.82 -27.10
N ASP A 968 26.56 -26.50 -26.73
CA ASP A 968 25.57 -26.01 -25.78
C ASP A 968 25.53 -26.90 -24.53
N LEU A 969 25.15 -26.32 -23.41
CA LEU A 969 24.98 -27.00 -22.13
C LEU A 969 23.51 -27.03 -21.70
N GLN A 970 22.62 -26.33 -22.41
CA GLN A 970 21.21 -26.24 -22.02
C GLN A 970 20.37 -27.39 -22.60
N GLY A 971 19.51 -27.99 -21.78
CA GLY A 971 18.56 -29.02 -22.17
C GLY A 971 19.22 -30.34 -22.57
N THR A 972 18.91 -30.86 -23.76
CA THR A 972 19.41 -32.17 -24.21
C THR A 972 20.66 -32.10 -25.08
N ALA A 973 21.17 -30.91 -25.41
CA ALA A 973 22.28 -30.76 -26.34
C ALA A 973 23.62 -31.22 -25.73
N ASN A 974 23.96 -30.75 -24.53
CA ASN A 974 25.08 -31.22 -23.68
C ASN A 974 26.41 -31.47 -24.43
N THR A 975 26.74 -30.60 -25.37
CA THR A 975 27.89 -30.70 -26.28
C THR A 975 29.00 -29.70 -25.99
N ALA A 976 28.82 -28.74 -25.07
CA ALA A 976 29.84 -27.76 -24.70
C ALA A 976 31.14 -28.45 -24.25
N LYS A 977 32.26 -28.07 -24.86
CA LYS A 977 33.60 -28.64 -24.61
C LYS A 977 34.42 -27.76 -23.67
N ASN A 978 35.52 -28.31 -23.14
CA ASN A 978 36.49 -27.59 -22.31
C ASN A 978 35.87 -26.91 -21.07
N LEU A 979 34.88 -27.55 -20.43
CA LEU A 979 34.47 -27.10 -19.10
C LEU A 979 35.61 -27.49 -18.16
N ALA A 980 36.40 -26.51 -17.72
CA ALA A 980 37.50 -26.71 -16.79
C ALA A 980 36.93 -26.66 -15.38
N LEU A 981 36.86 -27.82 -14.72
CA LEU A 981 36.22 -28.01 -13.42
C LEU A 981 37.23 -28.50 -12.39
N GLN A 982 36.95 -28.23 -11.13
CA GLN A 982 37.64 -28.83 -9.99
C GLN A 982 36.60 -29.41 -9.04
N ASP A 983 36.99 -30.44 -8.30
CA ASP A 983 36.15 -31.00 -7.26
C ASP A 983 35.97 -30.00 -6.11
N VAL A 984 34.73 -29.84 -5.67
CA VAL A 984 34.35 -28.96 -4.56
C VAL A 984 33.44 -29.70 -3.60
N ASN A 985 33.56 -29.35 -2.32
CA ASN A 985 32.74 -29.91 -1.25
C ASN A 985 32.15 -28.79 -0.38
N GLY A 986 30.98 -29.05 0.19
CA GLY A 986 30.32 -28.20 1.17
C GLY A 986 29.93 -26.83 0.62
N ASP A 987 29.92 -25.85 1.52
CA ASP A 987 29.66 -24.45 1.21
C ASP A 987 30.95 -23.73 0.80
N TRP A 988 30.85 -22.91 -0.25
CA TRP A 988 32.01 -22.25 -0.84
C TRP A 988 31.65 -20.95 -1.55
N VAL A 989 32.65 -20.08 -1.70
CA VAL A 989 32.59 -18.91 -2.57
C VAL A 989 33.71 -19.01 -3.60
N THR A 990 33.38 -18.73 -4.85
CA THR A 990 34.36 -18.63 -5.93
C THR A 990 34.25 -17.32 -6.68
N ASP A 991 35.38 -16.78 -7.13
CA ASP A 991 35.42 -15.67 -8.08
C ASP A 991 36.52 -15.83 -9.14
N SER A 992 36.29 -15.18 -10.28
CA SER A 992 37.21 -15.14 -11.40
C SER A 992 37.12 -13.78 -12.10
N LYS A 993 38.27 -13.30 -12.58
CA LYS A 993 38.37 -12.17 -13.51
C LYS A 993 38.49 -12.71 -14.94
N LEU A 994 37.56 -12.29 -15.80
CA LEU A 994 37.48 -12.69 -17.19
C LEU A 994 37.87 -11.51 -18.08
N VAL A 995 38.72 -11.75 -19.09
CA VAL A 995 39.10 -10.80 -20.12
C VAL A 995 38.85 -11.43 -21.49
N PHE A 996 38.04 -10.76 -22.31
CA PHE A 996 37.68 -11.24 -23.64
C PHE A 996 38.63 -10.64 -24.67
N SER A 997 39.12 -11.43 -25.62
CA SER A 997 40.07 -10.97 -26.65
C SER A 997 39.52 -9.86 -27.54
N ARG A 998 38.20 -9.76 -27.63
CA ARG A 998 37.43 -8.69 -28.26
C ARG A 998 36.06 -8.59 -27.59
N PRO A 999 35.32 -7.47 -27.77
CA PRO A 999 33.92 -7.39 -27.38
C PRO A 999 33.11 -8.55 -27.97
N LEU A 1000 32.12 -9.03 -27.21
CA LEU A 1000 31.15 -10.01 -27.71
C LEU A 1000 30.40 -9.41 -28.89
N ALA A 1001 30.36 -10.14 -30.00
CA ALA A 1001 29.84 -9.63 -31.28
C ALA A 1001 28.84 -10.60 -31.93
N ASN A 1002 29.02 -11.91 -31.73
CA ASN A 1002 28.18 -12.92 -32.36
C ASN A 1002 27.22 -13.55 -31.36
N ASN A 1003 26.08 -14.02 -31.88
CA ASN A 1003 25.06 -14.67 -31.06
C ASN A 1003 25.62 -15.90 -30.34
N ASN A 1004 25.27 -15.99 -29.07
CA ASN A 1004 25.58 -16.98 -28.05
C ASN A 1004 27.04 -17.02 -27.55
N GLU A 1005 27.92 -16.11 -27.98
CA GLU A 1005 29.27 -15.99 -27.43
C GLU A 1005 29.22 -15.72 -25.92
N GLN A 1006 30.00 -16.48 -25.14
CA GLN A 1006 29.97 -16.36 -23.68
C GLN A 1006 31.21 -16.89 -22.98
N GLY A 1007 31.44 -16.36 -21.78
CA GLY A 1007 32.43 -16.84 -20.81
C GLY A 1007 31.91 -16.64 -19.39
N GLY A 1008 32.18 -17.57 -18.49
CA GLY A 1008 31.63 -17.55 -17.14
C GLY A 1008 32.22 -18.56 -16.17
N ILE A 1009 31.64 -18.57 -14.97
CA ILE A 1009 31.88 -19.57 -13.92
C ILE A 1009 30.67 -20.48 -13.78
N ILE A 1010 30.88 -21.71 -13.31
CA ILE A 1010 29.84 -22.74 -13.19
C ILE A 1010 29.97 -23.53 -11.88
N ALA A 1011 28.84 -23.84 -11.26
CA ALA A 1011 28.66 -24.93 -10.31
C ALA A 1011 28.01 -26.10 -11.05
N TYR A 1012 28.66 -27.27 -11.07
CA TYR A 1012 28.33 -28.38 -11.96
C TYR A 1012 28.17 -29.67 -11.16
N ALA A 1013 26.97 -30.27 -11.22
CA ALA A 1013 26.74 -31.63 -10.73
C ALA A 1013 26.79 -32.64 -11.88
N ASN A 1014 26.13 -32.29 -12.98
CA ASN A 1014 26.16 -33.01 -14.26
C ASN A 1014 25.51 -32.11 -15.33
N ASP A 1015 25.49 -32.57 -16.59
CA ASP A 1015 24.95 -31.78 -17.70
C ASP A 1015 23.48 -31.37 -17.52
N ASN A 1016 22.67 -32.12 -16.75
CA ASN A 1016 21.26 -31.80 -16.50
C ASN A 1016 21.04 -31.01 -15.19
N ASN A 1017 22.11 -30.72 -14.44
CA ASN A 1017 22.06 -30.09 -13.12
C ASN A 1017 23.27 -29.18 -12.89
N TYR A 1018 23.10 -27.88 -13.13
CA TYR A 1018 24.15 -26.88 -12.93
C TYR A 1018 23.60 -25.48 -12.66
N VAL A 1019 24.44 -24.61 -12.09
CA VAL A 1019 24.23 -23.16 -12.02
C VAL A 1019 25.41 -22.46 -12.68
N LYS A 1020 25.16 -21.68 -13.73
CA LYS A 1020 26.19 -20.98 -14.50
C LYS A 1020 25.96 -19.48 -14.43
N LEU A 1021 27.00 -18.71 -14.06
CA LEU A 1021 27.03 -17.25 -14.15
C LEU A 1021 27.98 -16.86 -15.29
N ALA A 1022 27.47 -16.17 -16.31
CA ALA A 1022 28.26 -15.84 -17.50
C ALA A 1022 27.95 -14.43 -18.03
N TRP A 1023 28.94 -13.83 -18.68
CA TRP A 1023 28.70 -12.72 -19.61
C TRP A 1023 28.44 -13.32 -21.00
N GLU A 1024 27.30 -12.96 -21.59
CA GLU A 1024 26.77 -13.62 -22.78
C GLU A 1024 26.20 -12.60 -23.79
N MET A 1025 26.45 -12.85 -25.07
CA MET A 1025 25.72 -12.23 -26.18
C MET A 1025 24.56 -13.14 -26.61
N SER A 1026 23.35 -12.88 -26.13
CA SER A 1026 22.13 -13.63 -26.46
C SER A 1026 21.77 -13.57 -27.95
N ALA A 1027 21.05 -14.60 -28.44
CA ALA A 1027 20.40 -14.59 -29.76
C ALA A 1027 19.07 -13.81 -29.80
N SER A 1028 18.73 -13.05 -28.75
CA SER A 1028 17.54 -12.19 -28.68
C SER A 1028 17.43 -11.22 -29.86
N THR A 1029 16.22 -11.03 -30.38
CA THR A 1029 15.90 -10.02 -31.41
C THR A 1029 15.80 -8.61 -30.84
N GLN A 1030 15.57 -8.46 -29.54
CA GLN A 1030 15.51 -7.17 -28.85
C GLN A 1030 16.93 -6.67 -28.53
N PRO A 1031 17.38 -5.49 -29.03
CA PRO A 1031 18.75 -4.99 -28.87
C PRO A 1031 19.22 -4.92 -27.41
N ILE A 1032 18.35 -4.49 -26.50
CA ILE A 1032 18.64 -4.35 -25.06
C ILE A 1032 18.96 -5.69 -24.39
N ASN A 1033 18.45 -6.81 -24.93
CA ASN A 1033 18.60 -8.15 -24.34
C ASN A 1033 19.72 -8.96 -25.01
N ARG A 1034 20.45 -8.37 -25.97
CA ARG A 1034 21.55 -9.05 -26.65
C ARG A 1034 22.74 -9.19 -25.73
N LEU A 1035 23.28 -8.10 -25.18
CA LEU A 1035 24.37 -8.18 -24.22
C LEU A 1035 23.81 -8.34 -22.80
N ARG A 1036 24.23 -9.38 -22.09
CA ARG A 1036 23.71 -9.68 -20.74
C ARG A 1036 24.73 -10.34 -19.83
N VAL A 1037 24.60 -10.11 -18.53
CA VAL A 1037 25.14 -11.04 -17.52
C VAL A 1037 23.99 -11.95 -17.11
N VAL A 1038 24.22 -13.26 -17.12
CA VAL A 1038 23.17 -14.27 -17.01
C VAL A 1038 23.52 -15.31 -15.96
N VAL A 1039 22.56 -15.64 -15.10
CA VAL A 1039 22.57 -16.83 -14.24
C VAL A 1039 21.58 -17.81 -14.84
N ILE A 1040 22.09 -18.95 -15.29
CA ILE A 1040 21.28 -20.07 -15.76
C ILE A 1040 21.35 -21.17 -14.73
N ARG A 1041 20.21 -21.55 -14.19
CA ARG A 1041 20.05 -22.76 -13.40
C ARG A 1041 19.34 -23.79 -14.24
N GLU A 1042 19.99 -24.93 -14.44
CA GLU A 1042 19.39 -26.11 -15.05
C GLU A 1042 19.19 -27.17 -13.97
N GLN A 1043 17.97 -27.70 -13.87
CA GLN A 1043 17.65 -28.81 -12.98
C GLN A 1043 16.82 -29.84 -13.71
N ASN A 1044 17.25 -31.09 -13.63
CA ASN A 1044 16.64 -32.22 -14.34
C ASN A 1044 16.40 -31.91 -15.84
N GLY A 1045 17.34 -31.21 -16.48
CA GLY A 1045 17.26 -30.83 -17.90
C GLY A 1045 16.33 -29.64 -18.21
N THR A 1046 15.81 -28.96 -17.19
CA THR A 1046 14.97 -27.76 -17.34
C THR A 1046 15.70 -26.52 -16.85
N ALA A 1047 15.89 -25.56 -17.75
CA ALA A 1047 16.63 -24.33 -17.47
C ALA A 1047 15.71 -23.15 -17.13
N THR A 1048 16.14 -22.37 -16.14
CA THR A 1048 15.57 -21.08 -15.73
C THR A 1048 16.67 -20.03 -15.73
N THR A 1049 16.33 -18.80 -16.08
CA THR A 1049 17.30 -17.71 -16.27
C THR A 1049 16.98 -16.51 -15.40
N LEU A 1050 18.00 -15.98 -14.72
CA LEU A 1050 18.04 -14.62 -14.17
C LEU A 1050 19.06 -13.83 -15.00
N GLN A 1051 18.77 -12.58 -15.34
CA GLN A 1051 19.65 -11.80 -16.23
C GLN A 1051 19.63 -10.31 -15.92
N VAL A 1052 20.77 -9.65 -16.14
CA VAL A 1052 20.92 -8.19 -16.21
C VAL A 1052 21.12 -7.83 -17.68
N THR A 1053 20.29 -6.92 -18.21
CA THR A 1053 20.31 -6.50 -19.62
C THR A 1053 20.39 -4.96 -19.73
N GLY A 1054 20.27 -4.40 -20.93
CA GLY A 1054 20.18 -2.94 -21.12
C GLY A 1054 21.47 -2.17 -20.90
N ALA A 1055 21.34 -0.88 -20.53
CA ALA A 1055 22.47 0.04 -20.37
C ALA A 1055 23.43 -0.41 -19.25
N ASP A 1056 22.91 -1.09 -18.22
CA ASP A 1056 23.74 -1.62 -17.16
C ASP A 1056 24.64 -2.74 -17.66
N ALA A 1057 24.13 -3.71 -18.44
CA ALA A 1057 24.93 -4.75 -19.09
C ALA A 1057 26.00 -4.19 -20.06
N GLN A 1058 25.72 -3.06 -20.70
CA GLN A 1058 26.65 -2.36 -21.60
C GLN A 1058 27.75 -1.59 -20.85
N ARG A 1059 27.52 -1.20 -19.60
CA ARG A 1059 28.50 -0.53 -18.71
C ARG A 1059 29.36 -1.52 -17.91
N ILE A 1060 29.09 -2.83 -17.95
CA ILE A 1060 29.82 -3.87 -17.17
C ILE A 1060 31.27 -4.09 -17.65
N VAL A 1061 31.69 -3.41 -18.70
CA VAL A 1061 33.08 -3.49 -19.16
C VAL A 1061 33.97 -2.59 -18.30
N GLY A 1062 34.71 -3.20 -17.36
CA GLY A 1062 35.81 -2.52 -16.68
C GLY A 1062 36.88 -2.07 -17.68
N ALA A 1063 37.86 -1.27 -17.24
CA ALA A 1063 38.98 -0.86 -18.09
C ALA A 1063 39.59 -2.09 -18.80
N ASN A 1064 39.69 -2.03 -20.14
CA ASN A 1064 40.26 -3.07 -21.02
C ASN A 1064 39.43 -4.35 -21.26
N GLY A 1065 38.10 -4.34 -21.12
CA GLY A 1065 37.30 -5.52 -21.51
C GLY A 1065 37.09 -6.56 -20.41
N ALA A 1066 37.36 -6.20 -19.14
CA ALA A 1066 37.35 -7.13 -18.01
C ALA A 1066 36.01 -7.13 -17.23
N ILE A 1067 35.63 -8.30 -16.72
CA ILE A 1067 34.52 -8.50 -15.79
C ILE A 1067 34.93 -9.47 -14.68
N TRP A 1068 34.49 -9.21 -13.45
CA TRP A 1068 34.66 -10.12 -12.32
C TRP A 1068 33.31 -10.78 -12.03
N LEU A 1069 33.31 -12.11 -11.95
CA LEU A 1069 32.12 -12.90 -11.63
C LEU A 1069 32.37 -13.66 -10.34
N ARG A 1070 31.37 -13.70 -9.46
CA ARG A 1070 31.41 -14.42 -8.19
C ARG A 1070 30.15 -15.25 -7.99
N LEU A 1071 30.34 -16.49 -7.55
CA LEU A 1071 29.27 -17.42 -7.21
C LEU A 1071 29.51 -17.94 -5.79
N ALA A 1072 28.51 -17.82 -4.92
CA ALA A 1072 28.55 -18.34 -3.56
C ALA A 1072 27.48 -19.42 -3.37
N LYS A 1073 27.88 -20.62 -2.93
CA LYS A 1073 27.01 -21.72 -2.56
C LYS A 1073 26.83 -21.77 -1.04
N SER A 1074 25.58 -21.80 -0.60
CA SER A 1074 25.23 -22.23 0.76
C SER A 1074 24.06 -23.21 0.73
N GLY A 1075 24.30 -24.45 1.16
CA GLY A 1075 23.39 -25.56 0.96
C GLY A 1075 23.05 -25.76 -0.52
N GLY A 1076 21.75 -25.77 -0.85
CA GLY A 1076 21.25 -25.82 -2.22
C GLY A 1076 21.13 -24.46 -2.91
N THR A 1077 21.48 -23.35 -2.24
CA THR A 1077 21.29 -21.98 -2.75
C THR A 1077 22.58 -21.43 -3.34
N TYR A 1078 22.47 -20.77 -4.49
CA TYR A 1078 23.57 -20.18 -5.23
C TYR A 1078 23.30 -18.70 -5.45
N LYS A 1079 24.19 -17.84 -4.95
CA LYS A 1079 24.13 -16.38 -5.08
C LYS A 1079 25.16 -15.90 -6.09
N ALA A 1080 24.70 -15.10 -7.07
CA ALA A 1080 25.53 -14.60 -8.15
C ALA A 1080 25.82 -13.10 -7.98
N TYR A 1081 27.06 -12.71 -8.23
CA TYR A 1081 27.52 -11.33 -8.16
C TYR A 1081 28.44 -11.02 -9.33
N TYR A 1082 28.49 -9.75 -9.73
CA TYR A 1082 29.45 -9.26 -10.71
C TYR A 1082 30.12 -7.97 -10.23
N SER A 1083 31.30 -7.66 -10.76
CA SER A 1083 32.01 -6.42 -10.48
C SER A 1083 32.72 -5.91 -11.74
N THR A 1084 32.86 -4.60 -11.84
CA THR A 1084 33.59 -3.90 -12.92
C THR A 1084 35.02 -3.52 -12.51
N ASP A 1085 35.36 -3.64 -11.23
CA ASP A 1085 36.68 -3.25 -10.68
C ASP A 1085 37.30 -4.32 -9.75
N GLY A 1086 36.56 -5.37 -9.43
CA GLY A 1086 37.00 -6.46 -8.55
C GLY A 1086 36.95 -6.12 -7.05
N SER A 1087 36.51 -4.92 -6.68
CA SER A 1087 36.42 -4.44 -5.29
C SER A 1087 34.98 -4.29 -4.80
N VAL A 1088 34.08 -3.74 -5.63
CA VAL A 1088 32.65 -3.59 -5.33
C VAL A 1088 31.87 -4.62 -6.13
N TYR A 1089 31.27 -5.59 -5.44
CA TYR A 1089 30.45 -6.62 -6.06
C TYR A 1089 28.98 -6.24 -6.00
N ARG A 1090 28.33 -6.20 -7.16
CA ARG A 1090 26.89 -6.01 -7.32
C ARG A 1090 26.21 -7.37 -7.29
N PHE A 1091 25.23 -7.53 -6.42
CA PHE A 1091 24.40 -8.74 -6.38
C PHE A 1091 23.49 -8.79 -7.61
N MET A 1092 23.43 -9.96 -8.24
CA MET A 1092 22.62 -10.18 -9.44
C MET A 1092 21.32 -10.94 -9.13
N GLY A 1093 21.33 -11.79 -8.11
CA GLY A 1093 20.22 -12.65 -7.76
C GLY A 1093 20.67 -14.01 -7.24
N SER A 1094 19.72 -14.81 -6.76
CA SER A 1094 19.93 -16.14 -6.22
C SER A 1094 19.07 -17.19 -6.91
N THR A 1095 19.55 -18.42 -6.97
CA THR A 1095 18.79 -19.58 -7.46
C THR A 1095 19.07 -20.81 -6.59
N THR A 1096 18.30 -21.88 -6.76
CA THR A 1096 18.48 -23.13 -6.01
C THR A 1096 18.70 -24.31 -6.94
N LEU A 1097 19.57 -25.24 -6.54
CA LEU A 1097 19.79 -26.52 -7.19
C LEU A 1097 19.55 -27.64 -6.19
N ASN A 1098 18.61 -28.53 -6.49
CA ASN A 1098 18.23 -29.63 -5.59
C ASN A 1098 19.24 -30.79 -5.61
N VAL A 1099 20.13 -30.81 -6.60
CA VAL A 1099 21.24 -31.75 -6.71
C VAL A 1099 22.51 -31.01 -6.34
N GLU A 1100 23.31 -31.57 -5.46
CA GLU A 1100 24.56 -30.94 -5.05
C GLU A 1100 25.57 -30.87 -6.20
N ALA A 1101 26.09 -29.67 -6.46
CA ALA A 1101 27.20 -29.47 -7.37
C ALA A 1101 28.49 -29.92 -6.67
N THR A 1102 29.04 -31.05 -7.10
CA THR A 1102 30.31 -31.60 -6.61
C THR A 1102 31.52 -31.03 -7.34
N GLN A 1103 31.30 -30.19 -8.36
CA GLN A 1103 32.37 -29.54 -9.11
C GLN A 1103 32.06 -28.06 -9.35
N ALA A 1104 33.10 -27.23 -9.43
CA ALA A 1104 32.98 -25.83 -9.85
C ALA A 1104 34.15 -25.44 -10.74
N GLY A 1105 33.96 -24.45 -11.59
CA GLY A 1105 35.02 -24.03 -12.51
C GLY A 1105 34.62 -22.96 -13.50
N VAL A 1106 35.29 -22.95 -14.65
CA VAL A 1106 35.16 -21.92 -15.69
C VAL A 1106 34.75 -22.51 -17.04
N VAL A 1107 34.01 -21.74 -17.81
CA VAL A 1107 33.46 -22.17 -19.12
C VAL A 1107 33.51 -21.05 -20.14
N ALA A 1108 33.76 -21.41 -21.41
CA ALA A 1108 33.59 -20.54 -22.56
C ALA A 1108 33.13 -21.34 -23.79
N PHE A 1109 32.06 -20.91 -24.44
CA PHE A 1109 31.49 -21.57 -25.62
C PHE A 1109 30.60 -20.59 -26.40
N ASN A 1110 30.03 -21.02 -27.53
CA ASN A 1110 29.16 -20.16 -28.34
C ASN A 1110 27.86 -20.84 -28.82
N ARG A 1111 27.44 -21.96 -28.20
CA ARG A 1111 26.24 -22.74 -28.60
C ARG A 1111 26.25 -23.07 -30.09
N GLY A 1112 25.30 -22.53 -30.87
CA GLY A 1112 25.18 -22.70 -32.32
C GLY A 1112 25.88 -21.62 -33.15
N GLY A 1113 26.67 -20.74 -32.54
CA GLY A 1113 27.45 -19.71 -33.24
C GLY A 1113 28.50 -20.32 -34.17
N THR A 1114 28.74 -19.67 -35.31
CA THR A 1114 29.71 -20.15 -36.32
C THR A 1114 31.14 -19.65 -36.09
N SER A 1115 31.35 -18.70 -35.17
CA SER A 1115 32.66 -18.05 -34.94
C SER A 1115 33.44 -18.70 -33.80
N THR A 1116 34.70 -19.11 -34.04
CA THR A 1116 35.57 -19.74 -33.03
C THR A 1116 36.82 -18.92 -32.72
N ASP A 1117 36.74 -17.60 -32.91
CA ASP A 1117 37.84 -16.63 -32.80
C ASP A 1117 37.83 -15.85 -31.46
N LEU A 1118 36.92 -16.18 -30.54
CA LEU A 1118 36.83 -15.54 -29.24
C LEU A 1118 37.66 -16.31 -28.20
N ASP A 1119 38.68 -15.66 -27.67
CA ASP A 1119 39.46 -16.15 -26.54
C ASP A 1119 38.92 -15.50 -25.26
N VAL A 1120 38.60 -16.33 -24.26
CA VAL A 1120 38.26 -15.86 -22.91
C VAL A 1120 39.40 -16.24 -21.98
N ALA A 1121 40.11 -15.22 -21.50
CA ALA A 1121 41.18 -15.36 -20.53
C ALA A 1121 40.62 -15.24 -19.11
N PHE A 1122 40.88 -16.23 -18.28
CA PHE A 1122 40.56 -16.26 -16.85
C PHE A 1122 41.87 -16.02 -16.09
N ASP A 1123 42.02 -14.84 -15.48
CA ASP A 1123 43.27 -14.49 -14.78
C ASP A 1123 43.45 -15.31 -13.50
N HIS A 1124 42.36 -15.69 -12.86
CA HIS A 1124 42.36 -16.57 -11.69
C HIS A 1124 41.04 -17.31 -11.57
N PHE A 1125 41.04 -18.41 -10.85
CA PHE A 1125 39.85 -19.03 -10.27
C PHE A 1125 40.14 -19.20 -8.78
N ARG A 1126 39.55 -18.34 -7.94
CA ARG A 1126 39.72 -18.41 -6.49
C ARG A 1126 38.53 -19.12 -5.90
N ILE A 1127 38.77 -20.02 -4.97
CA ILE A 1127 37.74 -20.72 -4.23
C ILE A 1127 38.15 -20.86 -2.76
N ALA A 1128 37.20 -20.58 -1.87
CA ALA A 1128 37.36 -20.73 -0.44
C ALA A 1128 36.18 -21.52 0.14
N SER A 1129 36.48 -22.51 1.00
CA SER A 1129 35.47 -23.15 1.85
C SER A 1129 34.97 -22.17 2.90
N VAL A 1130 33.68 -22.24 3.20
CA VAL A 1130 33.06 -21.50 4.29
C VAL A 1130 32.77 -22.48 5.43
N GLY A 1131 33.30 -22.22 6.63
CA GLY A 1131 32.98 -23.01 7.83
C GLY A 1131 31.79 -22.45 8.60
N ASP A 1132 31.20 -23.29 9.46
CA ASP A 1132 30.03 -23.10 10.32
C ASP A 1132 29.54 -21.69 10.69
N PRO A 1133 28.21 -21.40 10.77
CA PRO A 1133 27.03 -22.28 10.64
C PRO A 1133 26.30 -22.18 9.28
N VAL A 1134 25.59 -23.26 8.91
CA VAL A 1134 24.56 -23.24 7.86
C VAL A 1134 23.26 -22.77 8.50
N PRO A 1135 22.69 -21.60 8.11
CA PRO A 1135 21.27 -21.42 8.25
C PRO A 1135 20.65 -22.53 7.41
N VAL A 1136 19.97 -23.48 8.05
CA VAL A 1136 18.98 -24.28 7.32
C VAL A 1136 18.16 -23.25 6.56
N ALA A 1137 18.17 -23.29 5.21
CA ALA A 1137 17.28 -22.47 4.38
C ALA A 1137 15.94 -22.47 5.09
N THR A 1138 15.47 -21.32 5.58
CA THR A 1138 14.37 -21.22 6.58
C THR A 1138 13.51 -22.46 6.53
N MET A 1139 13.89 -23.47 7.31
CA MET A 1139 12.88 -24.30 7.88
C MET A 1139 12.39 -23.34 8.93
N ALA A 1140 11.30 -22.66 8.58
CA ALA A 1140 10.25 -22.65 9.54
C ALA A 1140 10.23 -24.09 10.09
N ASP A 1141 10.29 -24.24 11.40
CA ASP A 1141 9.19 -25.00 11.93
C ASP A 1141 7.95 -24.35 11.30
N GLY A 1142 7.55 -24.89 10.15
CA GLY A 1142 6.25 -25.48 10.15
C GLY A 1142 6.29 -26.35 11.39
N ALA A 1143 5.91 -25.76 12.54
CA ALA A 1143 4.95 -26.48 13.30
C ALA A 1143 3.98 -26.95 12.21
N VAL A 1144 3.76 -28.26 12.15
CA VAL A 1144 2.56 -28.73 11.47
C VAL A 1144 1.42 -28.22 12.36
N ASN A 1145 1.23 -26.90 12.33
CA ASN A 1145 0.06 -26.20 12.67
C ASN A 1145 -0.74 -26.38 11.39
N ALA A 1146 -1.36 -27.55 11.28
CA ALA A 1146 -2.65 -27.55 10.65
C ALA A 1146 -3.52 -26.73 11.60
N THR A 1147 -3.65 -25.42 11.35
CA THR A 1147 -4.85 -24.75 11.82
C THR A 1147 -5.95 -25.42 11.02
N VAL A 1148 -6.66 -26.34 11.65
CA VAL A 1148 -7.89 -26.85 11.07
C VAL A 1148 -8.88 -25.69 11.24
N PRO A 1149 -9.23 -24.93 10.18
CA PRO A 1149 -10.17 -23.83 10.34
C PRO A 1149 -11.47 -24.40 10.93
N ALA A 1150 -12.15 -23.63 11.78
CA ALA A 1150 -13.49 -24.00 12.23
C ALA A 1150 -14.37 -24.16 10.97
N THR A 1151 -14.62 -25.40 10.59
CA THR A 1151 -15.24 -25.78 9.33
C THR A 1151 -16.45 -26.60 9.70
N LEU A 1152 -17.62 -26.11 9.31
CA LEU A 1152 -18.86 -26.87 9.22
C LEU A 1152 -19.28 -26.79 7.76
N ALA A 1153 -19.04 -27.85 6.99
CA ALA A 1153 -19.45 -27.95 5.61
C ALA A 1153 -20.45 -29.10 5.44
N LEU A 1154 -21.56 -28.79 4.79
CA LEU A 1154 -22.63 -29.71 4.45
C LEU A 1154 -22.88 -29.60 2.94
N THR A 1155 -22.61 -30.68 2.20
CA THR A 1155 -22.93 -30.76 0.76
C THR A 1155 -23.99 -31.81 0.53
N LEU A 1156 -25.14 -31.43 -0.02
CA LEU A 1156 -26.19 -32.37 -0.38
C LEU A 1156 -25.93 -32.96 -1.77
N GLY A 1157 -26.21 -34.24 -1.93
CA GLY A 1157 -26.21 -34.96 -3.20
C GLY A 1157 -27.37 -34.56 -4.09
N THR A 1158 -27.58 -35.31 -5.18
CA THR A 1158 -28.68 -35.04 -6.10
C THR A 1158 -30.03 -35.07 -5.37
N PRO A 1159 -30.97 -34.15 -5.65
CA PRO A 1159 -32.26 -34.13 -4.99
C PRO A 1159 -32.96 -35.50 -5.07
N ALA A 1160 -33.42 -36.00 -3.94
CA ALA A 1160 -34.14 -37.26 -3.89
C ALA A 1160 -35.46 -37.14 -4.65
N SER A 1161 -35.73 -38.08 -5.55
CA SER A 1161 -36.98 -38.12 -6.31
C SER A 1161 -37.72 -39.40 -5.98
N PHE A 1162 -38.99 -39.27 -5.57
CA PHE A 1162 -39.88 -40.41 -5.46
C PHE A 1162 -40.25 -40.92 -6.86
N GLY A 1163 -40.43 -42.24 -6.98
CA GLY A 1163 -41.14 -42.80 -8.13
C GLY A 1163 -42.58 -42.28 -8.20
N PRO A 1164 -43.28 -42.50 -9.34
CA PRO A 1164 -44.64 -42.00 -9.52
C PRO A 1164 -45.60 -42.57 -8.46
N PHE A 1165 -46.35 -41.68 -7.80
CA PHE A 1165 -47.41 -42.07 -6.88
C PHE A 1165 -48.58 -42.70 -7.64
N THR A 1166 -49.12 -43.79 -7.10
CA THR A 1166 -50.18 -44.58 -7.73
C THR A 1166 -51.49 -44.32 -7.00
N ALA A 1167 -52.45 -43.72 -7.70
CA ALA A 1167 -53.77 -43.46 -7.11
C ALA A 1167 -54.49 -44.77 -6.77
N GLY A 1168 -55.22 -44.81 -5.65
CA GLY A 1168 -56.02 -45.96 -5.24
C GLY A 1168 -55.25 -47.09 -4.55
N VAL A 1169 -53.94 -46.94 -4.34
CA VAL A 1169 -53.08 -47.99 -3.76
C VAL A 1169 -52.38 -47.45 -2.51
N ALA A 1170 -52.63 -48.09 -1.36
CA ALA A 1170 -51.89 -47.78 -0.14
C ALA A 1170 -50.43 -48.23 -0.29
N LYS A 1171 -49.49 -47.30 -0.26
CA LYS A 1171 -48.06 -47.61 -0.44
C LYS A 1171 -47.16 -46.56 0.19
N ASP A 1172 -46.06 -47.04 0.77
CA ASP A 1172 -44.93 -46.21 1.17
C ASP A 1172 -43.99 -46.03 -0.02
N TYR A 1173 -43.76 -44.77 -0.36
CA TYR A 1173 -42.77 -44.37 -1.36
C TYR A 1173 -41.53 -43.90 -0.62
N THR A 1174 -40.39 -44.48 -0.95
CA THR A 1174 -39.11 -44.12 -0.37
C THR A 1174 -38.20 -43.53 -1.43
N ALA A 1175 -37.45 -42.51 -1.05
CA ALA A 1175 -36.37 -41.95 -1.85
C ALA A 1175 -35.21 -41.64 -0.91
N SER A 1176 -34.02 -41.50 -1.44
CA SER A 1176 -32.87 -41.12 -0.62
C SER A 1176 -31.96 -40.18 -1.39
N THR A 1177 -31.29 -39.31 -0.67
CA THR A 1177 -30.10 -38.62 -1.15
C THR A 1177 -28.96 -38.83 -0.16
N THR A 1178 -27.78 -38.39 -0.52
CA THR A 1178 -26.61 -38.38 0.36
C THR A 1178 -26.32 -36.96 0.81
N ALA A 1179 -25.72 -36.82 1.98
CA ALA A 1179 -25.11 -35.60 2.45
C ALA A 1179 -23.67 -35.92 2.83
N ASP A 1180 -22.75 -35.05 2.43
CA ASP A 1180 -21.34 -35.14 2.77
C ASP A 1180 -21.02 -34.11 3.85
N ILE A 1181 -20.50 -34.58 4.99
CA ILE A 1181 -20.27 -33.78 6.20
C ILE A 1181 -18.79 -33.64 6.49
N VAL A 1182 -18.33 -32.40 6.62
CA VAL A 1182 -17.01 -32.05 7.16
C VAL A 1182 -17.20 -31.15 8.37
N SER A 1183 -16.77 -31.59 9.55
CA SER A 1183 -16.78 -30.81 10.78
C SER A 1183 -15.43 -30.91 11.48
N THR A 1184 -14.91 -29.77 11.92
CA THR A 1184 -13.66 -29.70 12.68
C THR A 1184 -13.88 -29.43 14.16
N ALA A 1185 -15.14 -29.29 14.57
CA ALA A 1185 -15.55 -29.09 15.96
C ALA A 1185 -15.56 -30.39 16.78
N GLY A 1186 -15.44 -30.26 18.11
CA GLY A 1186 -15.52 -31.38 19.05
C GLY A 1186 -16.89 -32.04 19.10
N ASP A 1187 -17.94 -31.34 18.68
CA ASP A 1187 -19.31 -31.83 18.55
C ASP A 1187 -20.00 -31.18 17.34
N ALA A 1188 -20.86 -31.93 16.65
CA ALA A 1188 -21.69 -31.39 15.59
C ALA A 1188 -23.03 -32.13 15.53
N ALA A 1189 -24.10 -31.44 15.14
CA ALA A 1189 -25.43 -32.00 14.93
C ALA A 1189 -25.99 -31.56 13.57
N LEU A 1190 -26.48 -32.53 12.79
CA LEU A 1190 -27.23 -32.33 11.56
C LEU A 1190 -28.72 -32.41 11.86
N THR A 1191 -29.43 -31.33 11.53
CA THR A 1191 -30.87 -31.21 11.73
C THR A 1191 -31.56 -30.86 10.41
N VAL A 1192 -32.87 -31.09 10.33
CA VAL A 1192 -33.72 -30.64 9.21
C VAL A 1192 -34.85 -29.78 9.77
N SER A 1193 -35.21 -28.73 9.04
CA SER A 1193 -36.45 -27.98 9.26
C SER A 1193 -37.65 -28.92 9.27
N ASP A 1194 -38.74 -28.57 9.97
CA ASP A 1194 -39.97 -29.35 9.98
C ASP A 1194 -40.38 -29.79 8.56
N PRO A 1195 -40.37 -31.11 8.25
CA PRO A 1195 -40.64 -31.62 6.92
C PRO A 1195 -42.02 -31.26 6.37
N GLY A 1196 -43.02 -31.08 7.23
CA GLY A 1196 -44.40 -30.80 6.81
C GLY A 1196 -44.94 -31.82 5.80
N HIS A 1197 -45.67 -31.35 4.77
CA HIS A 1197 -46.30 -32.18 3.75
C HIS A 1197 -45.80 -31.84 2.35
N LEU A 1198 -45.70 -32.83 1.46
CA LEU A 1198 -45.50 -32.61 0.03
C LEU A 1198 -46.74 -31.94 -0.59
N THR A 1199 -46.52 -30.96 -1.46
CA THR A 1199 -47.60 -30.15 -2.04
C THR A 1199 -47.56 -30.10 -3.56
N ASN A 1200 -48.74 -30.08 -4.20
CA ASN A 1200 -48.94 -29.81 -5.61
C ASN A 1200 -49.81 -28.54 -5.73
N GLY A 1201 -49.16 -27.39 -5.91
CA GLY A 1201 -49.79 -26.08 -5.76
C GLY A 1201 -50.27 -25.85 -4.32
N THR A 1202 -51.53 -25.48 -4.14
CA THR A 1202 -52.15 -25.30 -2.81
C THR A 1202 -52.60 -26.60 -2.14
N PHE A 1203 -52.50 -27.74 -2.84
CA PHE A 1203 -52.97 -29.04 -2.33
C PHE A 1203 -51.84 -29.80 -1.64
N SER A 1204 -52.03 -30.16 -0.37
CA SER A 1204 -51.05 -30.91 0.44
C SER A 1204 -51.49 -32.36 0.60
N LEU A 1205 -50.53 -33.29 0.58
CA LEU A 1205 -50.81 -34.70 0.87
C LEU A 1205 -51.21 -34.89 2.34
N PRO A 1206 -52.14 -35.82 2.67
CA PRO A 1206 -52.62 -36.01 4.04
C PRO A 1206 -51.54 -36.46 5.03
N SER A 1207 -50.63 -37.36 4.61
CA SER A 1207 -49.53 -37.82 5.46
C SER A 1207 -48.31 -36.91 5.32
N PRO A 1208 -47.63 -36.55 6.43
CA PRO A 1208 -46.43 -35.73 6.36
C PRO A 1208 -45.28 -36.47 5.67
N LEU A 1209 -44.32 -35.71 5.16
CA LEU A 1209 -43.08 -36.23 4.64
C LEU A 1209 -42.20 -36.65 5.82
N GLU A 1210 -41.74 -37.89 5.84
CA GLU A 1210 -40.80 -38.36 6.86
C GLU A 1210 -39.37 -38.23 6.35
N VAL A 1211 -38.50 -37.69 7.21
CA VAL A 1211 -37.05 -37.54 6.95
C VAL A 1211 -36.30 -38.29 8.03
N SER A 1212 -35.35 -39.11 7.62
CA SER A 1212 -34.50 -39.90 8.51
C SER A 1212 -33.04 -39.73 8.12
N PHE A 1213 -32.17 -39.69 9.12
CA PHE A 1213 -30.73 -39.66 8.94
C PHE A 1213 -30.15 -41.00 9.37
N SER A 1214 -29.28 -41.56 8.54
CA SER A 1214 -28.42 -42.68 8.96
C SER A 1214 -27.49 -42.30 10.12
N LYS A 1215 -27.16 -41.01 10.26
CA LYS A 1215 -26.41 -40.42 11.37
C LYS A 1215 -26.71 -38.91 11.47
N SER A 1216 -26.95 -38.39 12.67
CA SER A 1216 -27.34 -36.99 12.89
C SER A 1216 -26.47 -36.23 13.91
N ALA A 1217 -25.51 -36.89 14.55
CA ALA A 1217 -24.64 -36.26 15.53
C ALA A 1217 -23.24 -36.86 15.52
N TRP A 1218 -22.26 -36.03 15.89
CA TRP A 1218 -20.85 -36.34 15.99
C TRP A 1218 -20.31 -35.77 17.31
N THR A 1219 -19.47 -36.55 17.99
CA THR A 1219 -18.82 -36.17 19.26
C THR A 1219 -17.30 -36.02 19.08
N ALA A 1220 -16.86 -35.87 17.84
CA ALA A 1220 -15.48 -35.61 17.42
C ALA A 1220 -15.48 -35.06 15.97
N PRO A 1221 -14.38 -34.43 15.52
CA PRO A 1221 -14.22 -34.00 14.14
C PRO A 1221 -14.44 -35.13 13.13
N VAL A 1222 -15.03 -34.81 11.98
CA VAL A 1222 -15.29 -35.75 10.86
C VAL A 1222 -14.99 -35.13 9.51
N SER A 1223 -14.53 -35.95 8.57
CA SER A 1223 -14.18 -35.53 7.21
C SER A 1223 -14.84 -36.46 6.19
N HIS A 1224 -15.65 -35.89 5.30
CA HIS A 1224 -16.40 -36.60 4.26
C HIS A 1224 -17.25 -37.77 4.80
N ASP A 1225 -17.88 -37.57 5.96
CA ASP A 1225 -18.77 -38.59 6.52
C ASP A 1225 -20.09 -38.57 5.74
N ALA A 1226 -20.31 -39.62 4.93
CA ALA A 1226 -21.46 -39.73 4.06
C ALA A 1226 -22.71 -40.14 4.86
N VAL A 1227 -23.62 -39.20 5.04
CA VAL A 1227 -24.93 -39.44 5.65
C VAL A 1227 -25.95 -39.72 4.56
N THR A 1228 -26.53 -40.93 4.57
CA THR A 1228 -27.75 -41.18 3.80
C THR A 1228 -28.93 -40.48 4.48
N ILE A 1229 -29.62 -39.63 3.72
CA ILE A 1229 -30.89 -39.00 4.10
C ILE A 1229 -32.01 -39.78 3.42
N GLY A 1230 -32.78 -40.51 4.21
CA GLY A 1230 -33.95 -41.25 3.75
C GLY A 1230 -35.20 -40.38 3.83
N PHE A 1231 -35.94 -40.33 2.73
CA PHE A 1231 -37.26 -39.73 2.63
C PHE A 1231 -38.30 -40.82 2.47
N LYS A 1232 -39.42 -40.66 3.17
CA LYS A 1232 -40.57 -41.56 3.03
C LYS A 1232 -41.85 -40.75 2.96
N GLN A 1233 -42.67 -41.04 1.95
CA GLN A 1233 -44.02 -40.50 1.81
C GLN A 1233 -45.00 -41.66 1.77
N HIS A 1234 -45.90 -41.72 2.75
CA HIS A 1234 -47.04 -42.63 2.72
C HIS A 1234 -48.17 -42.03 1.86
N ILE A 1235 -48.77 -42.85 1.00
CA ILE A 1235 -50.02 -42.56 0.31
C ILE A 1235 -51.03 -43.64 0.71
N GLY A 1236 -52.17 -43.25 1.26
CA GLY A 1236 -53.28 -44.14 1.58
C GLY A 1236 -54.07 -44.57 0.35
N ALA A 1237 -54.76 -45.72 0.42
CA ALA A 1237 -55.56 -46.23 -0.70
C ALA A 1237 -56.71 -45.30 -1.12
N THR A 1238 -57.14 -44.40 -0.24
CA THR A 1238 -58.20 -43.41 -0.48
C THR A 1238 -57.69 -41.98 -0.59
N ASP A 1239 -56.37 -41.76 -0.57
CA ASP A 1239 -55.81 -40.41 -0.65
C ASP A 1239 -55.98 -39.84 -2.05
N ALA A 1240 -56.50 -38.62 -2.14
CA ALA A 1240 -56.67 -37.94 -3.40
C ALA A 1240 -55.31 -37.45 -3.94
N LEU A 1241 -54.96 -37.86 -5.16
CA LEU A 1241 -53.77 -37.40 -5.88
C LEU A 1241 -54.18 -36.50 -7.06
N ARG A 1242 -53.50 -35.36 -7.21
CA ARG A 1242 -53.61 -34.47 -8.36
C ARG A 1242 -52.52 -34.79 -9.38
N THR A 1243 -52.86 -34.75 -10.66
CA THR A 1243 -51.87 -34.82 -11.74
C THR A 1243 -50.89 -33.65 -11.61
N GLY A 1244 -49.59 -33.94 -11.66
CA GLY A 1244 -48.51 -32.94 -11.55
C GLY A 1244 -47.46 -33.31 -10.50
N ALA A 1245 -46.44 -32.46 -10.37
CA ALA A 1245 -45.35 -32.69 -9.42
C ALA A 1245 -45.76 -32.28 -8.00
N TYR A 1246 -45.39 -33.11 -7.03
CA TYR A 1246 -45.46 -32.79 -5.61
C TYR A 1246 -44.05 -32.46 -5.10
N SER A 1247 -43.89 -31.32 -4.41
CA SER A 1247 -42.59 -30.90 -3.89
C SER A 1247 -42.71 -30.21 -2.52
N LYS A 1248 -41.58 -30.18 -1.81
CA LYS A 1248 -41.35 -29.46 -0.56
C LYS A 1248 -39.86 -29.11 -0.48
N THR A 1249 -39.55 -27.86 -0.14
CA THR A 1249 -38.17 -27.44 0.15
C THR A 1249 -37.90 -27.69 1.64
N LEU A 1250 -36.77 -28.34 1.92
CA LEU A 1250 -36.29 -28.62 3.27
C LEU A 1250 -34.93 -27.95 3.48
N THR A 1251 -34.73 -27.35 4.65
CA THR A 1251 -33.45 -26.76 5.05
C THR A 1251 -32.75 -27.72 5.99
N PHE A 1252 -31.52 -28.09 5.66
CA PHE A 1252 -30.66 -28.91 6.50
C PHE A 1252 -29.58 -28.03 7.14
N THR A 1253 -29.36 -28.19 8.43
CA THR A 1253 -28.44 -27.34 9.20
C THR A 1253 -27.44 -28.19 9.97
N LEU A 1254 -26.16 -27.92 9.78
CA LEU A 1254 -25.05 -28.48 10.55
C LEU A 1254 -24.56 -27.42 11.55
N SER A 1255 -24.49 -27.75 12.84
CA SER A 1255 -24.16 -26.79 13.92
C SER A 1255 -23.42 -27.45 15.08
N THR A 1256 -22.69 -26.69 15.89
CA THR A 1256 -22.09 -27.13 17.18
C THR A 1256 -23.07 -26.89 18.34
N THR A 1257 -22.97 -27.65 19.44
CA THR A 1257 -23.85 -27.45 20.62
C THR A 1257 -23.21 -26.58 21.72
N THR A 1258 -21.91 -26.31 21.62
CA THR A 1258 -21.17 -25.33 22.44
C THR A 1258 -20.26 -24.50 21.52
N PRO A 1259 -20.68 -23.29 21.10
CA PRO A 1259 -19.95 -22.49 20.08
C PRO A 1259 -18.65 -21.88 20.59
#